data_AF-A0A7J9YN60-F1
#
_entry.id   AF-A0A7J9YN60-F1
#
_cell.length_a   1.000
_cell.length_b   1.000
_cell.length_c   1.000
_cell.angle_alpha   90.00
_cell.angle_beta   90.00
_cell.angle_gamma   90.00
#
_symmetry.space_group_name_H-M   'P 1'
#
loop_
_entity.id
_entity.type
_entity.pdbx_description
1 polymer ?
#
loop_
_entity_poly.entity_id
_entity_poly.type
_entity_poly.pdbx_seq_one_letter_code
_entity_poly.pdbx_strand_id
1 'polypeptide(L)'
;VAILYYRAHHFAGNTAFIEALCRAIEDAGCRPLPVYCATLRNRDPEMIEELRKADALLVTVLAAGGTRPSEAGAGGDDEAWDIAELAELDIPTLQALCLTSDRDTWADSDEGLSPMDAASQVAVPEFDGRIITVPFSFKETDADGLPRYVPDPERARRVATIAAGHARLRHIPPAERKIVLMLSAYPTKHSRVGNAVGLDTPASAVSLLRLMRERGYDLGPDPVPGVDPAGGEQPDGDAFIHALIEAGGQDPEWLTEEKLAGNPIRVPAADYRGWFAELPPDLRDAVEDHWGPPPGELFVDKSANPEGDIVLASLRAGNVLIMIQPPRGFGENPVAIYHNPDLPPSHHYLAAYRWLENSFGAHAVVHLGKHGSLEWLPGKTAGLSASCGPDAVLGSLPMIYPFLINDPGEGAQAKRRAHATIVDHLIPPMARAESYGDLARLEQLLDEYANISAMDPAKLPAIRAQIWTLIQAAKLDHDLGVDERPHDAEFDDFLLHIDGWLCEVKDAQIRDGLHILGEAPTGEARVNLVLAMLRAQQMWGGTAGAVPGLRAALGLKENSDAPAAEVDRIEARAHSLVSAMEARDWDPAAVAGVCANAPEAAQVLTFAATEIVPRLAGTDKELHGVLHALDGGYIPAGPSGSPLRGLINVLPTGRNFYTVDPKAIPSRLAWETGQALADSLLRRYREDSAVPTPLSVSAPASHPAQPAPRGDWPRSVGLSVWGTSAMRTSGDDAAEVLALLGVQPVWDEASRRVSGIEPIPLSELGRPRIDVTVRISGFFRDAFPHVVDMLDDAVNLVAKLDEPESQNFVRAHVKADLAAHGDERRATTRVFGSKPGSYGAGLLPLMDTGNWRDDADLAEVYAVWGGYAYGRGLDGAAAREDMESSYRRIQIAAKNTDTREHDIADSDDYFQYHGGMIATVRALTGSAPASYIGDSTTPDAVRTRTLSEETARVFRARVVNPRWLTAMRKHGYKGAFELAATVDYLFGFDATAGVVDDWMYEKLAETYVLDAENQEFLTKSNPWALRGIVERLDEAAQRGLWAEPDPELLAQMREVYLHLEGDLEDQ
;
A
#
# COMPACT_ATOMS: atom_id res chain seq x y z
N VAL A 1 -34.96 -3.55 -7.78
CA VAL A 1 -33.86 -4.10 -6.94
C VAL A 1 -34.24 -5.49 -6.46
N ALA A 2 -33.48 -6.51 -6.82
CA ALA A 2 -33.71 -7.88 -6.35
C ALA A 2 -33.06 -8.13 -4.99
N ILE A 3 -33.66 -8.98 -4.16
CA ILE A 3 -33.14 -9.38 -2.85
C ILE A 3 -33.06 -10.89 -2.79
N LEU A 4 -31.85 -11.44 -2.73
CA LEU A 4 -31.59 -12.87 -2.62
C LEU A 4 -31.37 -13.31 -1.17
N TYR A 5 -32.18 -14.27 -0.73
CA TYR A 5 -32.10 -14.82 0.63
C TYR A 5 -32.33 -16.33 0.67
N TYR A 6 -31.86 -16.98 1.74
CA TYR A 6 -31.97 -18.44 1.85
C TYR A 6 -33.45 -18.89 1.93
N ARG A 7 -33.77 -19.93 1.15
CA ARG A 7 -35.05 -20.67 1.21
C ARG A 7 -35.39 -21.16 2.62
N ALA A 8 -34.37 -21.48 3.42
CA ALA A 8 -34.56 -21.89 4.82
C ALA A 8 -35.28 -20.82 5.65
N HIS A 9 -34.94 -19.53 5.48
CA HIS A 9 -35.64 -18.42 6.16
C HIS A 9 -37.09 -18.31 5.71
N HIS A 10 -37.35 -18.47 4.40
CA HIS A 10 -38.70 -18.43 3.85
C HIS A 10 -39.60 -19.50 4.47
N PHE A 11 -39.14 -20.75 4.53
CA PHE A 11 -39.92 -21.86 5.09
C PHE A 11 -40.04 -21.84 6.61
N ALA A 12 -39.07 -21.25 7.30
CA ALA A 12 -39.17 -21.02 8.74
C ALA A 12 -40.11 -19.85 9.10
N GLY A 13 -40.59 -19.07 8.12
CA GLY A 13 -41.34 -17.83 8.36
C GLY A 13 -40.48 -16.69 8.93
N ASN A 14 -39.15 -16.86 8.97
CA ASN A 14 -38.20 -15.87 9.47
C ASN A 14 -37.85 -14.88 8.34
N THR A 15 -38.83 -14.10 7.88
CA THR A 15 -38.69 -13.18 6.73
C THR A 15 -38.84 -11.71 7.09
N ALA A 16 -38.95 -11.38 8.39
CA ALA A 16 -39.15 -10.01 8.86
C ALA A 16 -38.02 -9.06 8.43
N PHE A 17 -36.78 -9.52 8.42
CA PHE A 17 -35.64 -8.73 7.96
C PHE A 17 -35.69 -8.43 6.46
N ILE A 18 -36.17 -9.37 5.64
CA ILE A 18 -36.39 -9.16 4.20
C ILE A 18 -37.52 -8.18 3.95
N GLU A 19 -38.63 -8.29 4.70
CA GLU A 19 -39.74 -7.34 4.63
C GLU A 19 -39.30 -5.91 4.96
N ALA A 20 -38.47 -5.74 6.00
CA ALA A 20 -37.93 -4.43 6.35
C ALA A 20 -37.04 -3.85 5.24
N LEU A 21 -36.20 -4.68 4.63
CA LEU A 21 -35.36 -4.26 3.49
C LEU A 21 -36.21 -3.95 2.24
N CYS A 22 -37.27 -4.71 1.97
CA CYS A 22 -38.24 -4.39 0.91
C CYS A 22 -38.84 -3.00 1.10
N ARG A 23 -39.32 -2.68 2.31
CA ARG A 23 -39.88 -1.37 2.62
C ARG A 23 -38.86 -0.26 2.47
N ALA A 24 -37.63 -0.47 2.94
CA ALA A 24 -36.54 0.48 2.76
C ALA A 24 -36.23 0.76 1.27
N ILE A 25 -36.34 -0.26 0.40
CA ILE A 25 -36.20 -0.11 -1.06
C ILE A 25 -37.39 0.66 -1.65
N GLU A 26 -38.62 0.42 -1.17
CA GLU A 26 -39.81 1.19 -1.57
C GLU A 26 -39.68 2.66 -1.16
N ASP A 27 -39.21 2.94 0.06
CA ASP A 27 -38.95 4.28 0.58
C ASP A 27 -37.84 4.99 -0.21
N ALA A 28 -36.87 4.24 -0.74
CA ALA A 28 -35.85 4.74 -1.67
C ALA A 28 -36.37 4.92 -3.12
N GLY A 29 -37.67 4.76 -3.35
CA GLY A 29 -38.32 4.97 -4.65
C GLY A 29 -38.14 3.82 -5.64
N CYS A 30 -37.70 2.65 -5.18
CA CYS A 30 -37.42 1.48 -6.01
C CYS A 30 -38.49 0.39 -5.83
N ARG A 31 -38.58 -0.54 -6.78
CA ARG A 31 -39.44 -1.74 -6.66
C ARG A 31 -38.61 -2.91 -6.09
N PRO A 32 -38.96 -3.48 -4.92
CA PRO A 32 -38.28 -4.66 -4.40
C PRO A 32 -38.74 -5.92 -5.14
N LEU A 33 -37.80 -6.84 -5.38
CA LEU A 33 -38.05 -8.17 -5.94
C LEU A 33 -37.39 -9.23 -5.02
N PRO A 34 -38.06 -9.65 -3.94
CA PRO A 34 -37.51 -10.67 -3.04
C PRO A 34 -37.59 -12.06 -3.67
N VAL A 35 -36.45 -12.72 -3.81
CA VAL A 35 -36.31 -14.06 -4.39
C VAL A 35 -35.56 -14.96 -3.41
N TYR A 36 -36.12 -16.12 -3.09
CA TYR A 36 -35.45 -17.09 -2.23
C TYR A 36 -34.87 -18.24 -3.04
N CYS A 37 -33.70 -18.72 -2.64
CA CYS A 37 -33.09 -19.90 -3.25
C CYS A 37 -32.31 -20.72 -2.20
N ALA A 38 -31.98 -21.96 -2.54
CA ALA A 38 -31.17 -22.81 -1.65
C ALA A 38 -29.67 -22.48 -1.74
N THR A 39 -29.21 -22.06 -2.91
CA THR A 39 -27.82 -21.76 -3.22
C THR A 39 -27.75 -20.88 -4.47
N LEU A 40 -26.68 -20.10 -4.62
CA LEU A 40 -26.36 -19.43 -5.88
C LEU A 40 -25.34 -20.20 -6.72
N ARG A 41 -24.82 -21.34 -6.25
CA ARG A 41 -23.91 -22.19 -7.04
C ARG A 41 -24.65 -22.97 -8.12
N ASN A 42 -25.82 -23.53 -7.78
CA ASN A 42 -26.69 -24.23 -8.70
C ASN A 42 -27.92 -23.36 -8.94
N ARG A 43 -27.86 -22.57 -10.01
CA ARG A 43 -28.84 -21.53 -10.32
C ARG A 43 -30.00 -22.15 -11.10
N ASP A 44 -31.21 -21.90 -10.63
CA ASP A 44 -32.42 -22.29 -11.38
C ASP A 44 -32.58 -21.33 -12.57
N PRO A 45 -32.73 -21.82 -13.82
CA PRO A 45 -32.96 -20.95 -14.98
C PRO A 45 -34.15 -19.99 -14.81
N GLU A 46 -35.21 -20.41 -14.10
CA GLU A 46 -36.36 -19.53 -13.81
C GLU A 46 -35.97 -18.39 -12.87
N MET A 47 -35.12 -18.66 -11.88
CA MET A 47 -34.58 -17.63 -10.99
C MET A 47 -33.78 -16.60 -11.77
N ILE A 48 -32.90 -17.04 -12.69
CA ILE A 48 -32.08 -16.15 -13.49
C ILE A 48 -32.94 -15.28 -14.41
N GLU A 49 -33.98 -15.85 -15.03
CA GLU A 49 -34.93 -15.09 -15.85
C GLU A 49 -35.69 -14.03 -15.03
N GLU A 50 -36.05 -14.33 -13.79
CA GLU A 50 -36.63 -13.31 -12.90
C GLU A 50 -35.61 -12.23 -12.52
N LEU A 51 -34.35 -12.59 -12.27
CA LEU A 51 -33.29 -11.64 -11.92
C LEU A 51 -32.93 -10.68 -13.07
N ARG A 52 -33.10 -11.09 -14.34
CA ARG A 52 -32.93 -10.21 -15.52
C ARG A 52 -33.84 -8.98 -15.52
N LYS A 53 -34.89 -8.96 -14.70
CA LYS A 53 -35.81 -7.83 -14.55
C LYS A 53 -35.31 -6.78 -13.53
N ALA A 54 -34.23 -7.05 -12.82
CA ALA A 54 -33.69 -6.17 -11.79
C ALA A 54 -32.58 -5.28 -12.35
N ASP A 55 -32.44 -4.09 -11.76
CA ASP A 55 -31.36 -3.13 -12.08
C ASP A 55 -30.18 -3.19 -11.10
N ALA A 56 -30.36 -3.90 -9.98
CA ALA A 56 -29.34 -4.15 -8.95
C ALA A 56 -29.74 -5.39 -8.14
N LEU A 57 -28.74 -6.09 -7.63
CA LEU A 57 -28.90 -7.36 -6.92
C LEU A 57 -28.34 -7.25 -5.49
N LEU A 58 -29.21 -7.34 -4.49
CA LEU A 58 -28.80 -7.50 -3.09
C LEU A 58 -28.70 -8.99 -2.76
N VAL A 59 -27.54 -9.41 -2.26
CA VAL A 59 -27.30 -10.78 -1.79
C VAL A 59 -27.04 -10.77 -0.30
N THR A 60 -27.75 -11.63 0.44
CA THR A 60 -27.51 -11.87 1.86
C THR A 60 -26.44 -12.96 2.05
N VAL A 61 -26.64 -13.97 2.87
CA VAL A 61 -25.61 -14.97 3.25
C VAL A 61 -25.36 -16.05 2.17
N LEU A 62 -25.88 -15.87 0.95
CA LEU A 62 -25.78 -16.87 -0.12
C LEU A 62 -24.40 -16.85 -0.80
N ALA A 63 -23.70 -17.98 -0.80
CA ALA A 63 -22.47 -18.16 -1.57
C ALA A 63 -22.80 -18.46 -3.05
N ALA A 64 -22.11 -17.80 -3.99
CA ALA A 64 -22.31 -18.02 -5.43
C ALA A 64 -21.16 -18.77 -6.10
N GLY A 65 -19.90 -18.52 -5.75
CA GLY A 65 -18.76 -19.25 -6.30
C GLY A 65 -18.40 -20.55 -5.57
N GLY A 66 -17.26 -21.16 -5.94
CA GLY A 66 -16.84 -22.53 -5.59
C GLY A 66 -16.70 -22.85 -4.08
N THR A 67 -16.44 -24.12 -3.76
CA THR A 67 -16.24 -24.59 -2.37
C THR A 67 -14.82 -24.35 -1.84
N ARG A 68 -13.87 -23.95 -2.69
CA ARG A 68 -12.44 -23.79 -2.37
C ARG A 68 -11.91 -22.39 -2.75
N PRO A 69 -12.26 -21.32 -2.00
CA PRO A 69 -11.75 -19.97 -2.28
C PRO A 69 -10.21 -19.87 -2.26
N SER A 70 -9.56 -20.70 -1.44
CA SER A 70 -8.09 -20.78 -1.34
C SER A 70 -7.37 -21.17 -2.63
N GLU A 71 -8.08 -21.77 -3.59
CA GLU A 71 -7.51 -22.16 -4.88
C GLU A 71 -7.69 -21.08 -5.95
N ALA A 72 -8.60 -20.12 -5.77
CA ALA A 72 -8.88 -19.03 -6.69
C ALA A 72 -8.16 -17.74 -6.28
N GLY A 73 -6.93 -17.83 -5.78
CA GLY A 73 -6.08 -16.68 -5.41
C GLY A 73 -5.03 -16.35 -6.49
N ALA A 74 -4.20 -15.34 -6.26
CA ALA A 74 -3.08 -15.06 -7.16
C ALA A 74 -2.15 -16.29 -7.29
N GLY A 75 -1.82 -16.66 -8.54
CA GLY A 75 -1.11 -17.90 -8.91
C GLY A 75 -1.95 -19.19 -8.90
N GLY A 76 -3.22 -19.10 -8.52
CA GLY A 76 -4.19 -20.18 -8.40
C GLY A 76 -4.89 -20.60 -9.70
N ASP A 77 -6.01 -21.31 -9.56
CA ASP A 77 -6.94 -21.70 -10.62
C ASP A 77 -8.23 -20.87 -10.50
N ASP A 78 -8.21 -19.69 -11.12
CA ASP A 78 -9.35 -18.76 -11.07
C ASP A 78 -10.59 -19.31 -11.79
N GLU A 79 -10.40 -20.18 -12.79
CA GLU A 79 -11.50 -20.80 -13.55
C GLU A 79 -12.33 -21.75 -12.67
N ALA A 80 -11.80 -22.18 -11.52
CA ALA A 80 -12.56 -22.92 -10.52
C ALA A 80 -13.65 -22.07 -9.82
N TRP A 81 -13.64 -20.74 -9.99
CA TRP A 81 -14.62 -19.82 -9.44
C TRP A 81 -15.64 -19.33 -10.49
N ASP A 82 -16.70 -20.10 -10.71
CA ASP A 82 -17.70 -19.77 -11.73
C ASP A 82 -18.84 -18.87 -11.21
N ILE A 83 -18.89 -17.65 -11.74
CA ILE A 83 -19.99 -16.69 -11.56
C ILE A 83 -20.53 -16.16 -12.90
N ALA A 84 -20.18 -16.78 -14.03
CA ALA A 84 -20.43 -16.24 -15.36
C ALA A 84 -21.90 -15.89 -15.60
N GLU A 85 -22.82 -16.77 -15.19
CA GLU A 85 -24.27 -16.55 -15.36
C GLU A 85 -24.82 -15.36 -14.55
N LEU A 86 -24.19 -14.99 -13.40
CA LEU A 86 -24.55 -13.72 -12.72
C LEU A 86 -23.92 -12.53 -13.38
N ALA A 87 -22.66 -12.64 -13.83
CA ALA A 87 -21.97 -11.56 -14.50
C ALA A 87 -22.70 -11.16 -15.80
N GLU A 88 -23.31 -12.12 -16.50
CA GLU A 88 -24.16 -11.89 -17.67
C GLU A 88 -25.44 -11.09 -17.39
N LEU A 89 -25.89 -10.99 -16.13
CA LEU A 89 -26.97 -10.06 -15.78
C LEU A 89 -26.55 -8.60 -15.98
N ASP A 90 -25.24 -8.33 -15.91
CA ASP A 90 -24.65 -7.00 -15.99
C ASP A 90 -25.39 -6.00 -15.10
N ILE A 91 -25.49 -6.30 -13.81
CA ILE A 91 -26.06 -5.38 -12.82
C ILE A 91 -25.19 -5.32 -11.57
N PRO A 92 -25.20 -4.19 -10.84
CA PRO A 92 -24.43 -4.05 -9.62
C PRO A 92 -24.91 -5.08 -8.61
N THR A 93 -24.00 -5.91 -8.14
CA THR A 93 -24.28 -6.94 -7.13
C THR A 93 -23.68 -6.50 -5.81
N LEU A 94 -24.51 -6.36 -4.79
CA LEU A 94 -24.11 -5.84 -3.49
C LEU A 94 -24.42 -6.85 -2.38
N GLN A 95 -23.54 -6.90 -1.41
CA GLN A 95 -23.60 -7.78 -0.26
C GLN A 95 -24.28 -7.05 0.90
N ALA A 96 -25.48 -7.48 1.25
CA ALA A 96 -26.27 -6.97 2.38
C ALA A 96 -26.03 -7.85 3.61
N LEU A 97 -25.25 -7.36 4.57
CA LEU A 97 -24.73 -8.18 5.67
C LEU A 97 -25.84 -8.54 6.68
N CYS A 98 -25.90 -9.82 7.06
CA CYS A 98 -26.83 -10.36 8.05
C CYS A 98 -26.01 -11.04 9.15
N LEU A 99 -25.62 -10.30 10.18
CA LEU A 99 -24.62 -10.76 11.15
C LEU A 99 -25.12 -11.94 11.97
N THR A 100 -24.21 -12.85 12.28
CA THR A 100 -24.50 -14.03 13.10
C THR A 100 -24.36 -13.77 14.60
N SER A 101 -23.94 -12.55 14.97
CA SER A 101 -24.03 -11.97 16.31
C SER A 101 -25.31 -11.13 16.47
N ASP A 102 -25.69 -10.88 17.73
CA ASP A 102 -26.75 -9.93 18.07
C ASP A 102 -26.32 -8.48 17.82
N ARG A 103 -27.32 -7.57 17.84
CA ARG A 103 -27.09 -6.15 17.51
C ARG A 103 -26.24 -5.45 18.56
N ASP A 104 -26.40 -5.79 19.84
CA ASP A 104 -25.70 -5.13 20.93
C ASP A 104 -24.20 -5.46 20.88
N THR A 105 -23.85 -6.72 20.62
CA THR A 105 -22.47 -7.16 20.37
C THR A 105 -21.83 -6.40 19.21
N TRP A 106 -22.58 -6.15 18.13
CA TRP A 106 -22.09 -5.34 17.01
C TRP A 106 -21.91 -3.88 17.41
N ALA A 107 -22.88 -3.29 18.12
CA ALA A 107 -22.86 -1.88 18.51
C ALA A 107 -21.66 -1.58 19.41
N ASP A 108 -21.38 -2.45 20.38
CA ASP A 108 -20.32 -2.29 21.38
C ASP A 108 -18.91 -2.66 20.87
N SER A 109 -18.80 -3.26 19.68
CA SER A 109 -17.53 -3.74 19.11
C SER A 109 -16.90 -2.74 18.12
N ASP A 110 -15.61 -2.42 18.28
CA ASP A 110 -14.86 -1.69 17.25
C ASP A 110 -14.51 -2.53 16.01
N GLU A 111 -14.55 -3.87 16.12
CA GLU A 111 -14.35 -4.75 14.96
C GLU A 111 -15.60 -4.81 14.06
N GLY A 112 -16.78 -4.76 14.66
CA GLY A 112 -18.06 -4.83 13.95
C GLY A 112 -18.40 -6.22 13.36
N LEU A 113 -17.45 -7.02 12.88
CA LEU A 113 -17.72 -8.35 12.33
C LEU A 113 -17.06 -9.44 13.16
N SER A 114 -17.81 -10.51 13.44
CA SER A 114 -17.18 -11.75 13.91
C SER A 114 -16.22 -12.27 12.83
N PRO A 115 -15.16 -13.00 13.18
CA PRO A 115 -14.25 -13.56 12.18
C PRO A 115 -14.95 -14.48 11.16
N MET A 116 -16.03 -15.16 11.58
CA MET A 116 -16.86 -15.97 10.69
C MET A 116 -17.62 -15.11 9.67
N ASP A 117 -18.20 -13.98 10.11
CA ASP A 117 -18.91 -13.06 9.22
C ASP A 117 -17.95 -12.31 8.28
N ALA A 118 -16.79 -11.89 8.77
CA ALA A 118 -15.74 -11.29 7.94
C ALA A 118 -15.30 -12.24 6.80
N ALA A 119 -15.10 -13.53 7.10
CA ALA A 119 -14.75 -14.50 6.07
C ALA A 119 -15.91 -14.81 5.12
N SER A 120 -17.10 -15.13 5.65
CA SER A 120 -18.21 -15.69 4.86
C SER A 120 -19.11 -14.66 4.19
N GLN A 121 -19.16 -13.42 4.72
CA GLN A 121 -20.01 -12.35 4.23
C GLN A 121 -19.23 -11.16 3.67
N VAL A 122 -17.90 -11.13 3.77
CA VAL A 122 -17.07 -10.06 3.17
C VAL A 122 -16.01 -10.66 2.25
N ALA A 123 -14.98 -11.32 2.80
CA ALA A 123 -13.83 -11.76 2.02
C ALA A 123 -14.21 -12.72 0.88
N VAL A 124 -15.02 -13.75 1.15
CA VAL A 124 -15.45 -14.70 0.10
C VAL A 124 -16.38 -14.05 -0.94
N PRO A 125 -17.41 -13.25 -0.55
CA PRO A 125 -18.20 -12.49 -1.52
C PRO A 125 -17.43 -11.51 -2.41
N GLU A 126 -16.24 -11.04 -2.02
CA GLU A 126 -15.39 -10.22 -2.90
C GLU A 126 -14.99 -11.00 -4.16
N PHE A 127 -14.81 -12.32 -4.09
CA PHE A 127 -14.48 -13.19 -5.24
C PHE A 127 -15.61 -13.24 -6.28
N ASP A 128 -16.85 -13.01 -5.84
CA ASP A 128 -18.02 -12.89 -6.72
C ASP A 128 -18.16 -11.46 -7.32
N GLY A 129 -17.20 -10.55 -7.05
CA GLY A 129 -17.25 -9.15 -7.49
C GLY A 129 -18.29 -8.30 -6.77
N ARG A 130 -18.79 -8.75 -5.61
CA ARG A 130 -19.84 -8.04 -4.88
C ARG A 130 -19.30 -6.77 -4.22
N ILE A 131 -20.13 -5.73 -4.22
CA ILE A 131 -19.91 -4.49 -3.48
C ILE A 131 -20.31 -4.73 -2.02
N ILE A 132 -19.39 -4.55 -1.09
CA ILE A 132 -19.64 -4.77 0.33
C ILE A 132 -20.37 -3.56 0.93
N THR A 133 -21.52 -3.78 1.58
CA THR A 133 -22.31 -2.69 2.19
C THR A 133 -22.23 -2.73 3.73
N VAL A 134 -23.35 -2.65 4.44
CA VAL A 134 -23.43 -2.57 5.90
C VAL A 134 -24.34 -3.67 6.47
N PRO A 135 -24.20 -4.03 7.77
CA PRO A 135 -25.12 -4.94 8.44
C PRO A 135 -26.48 -4.31 8.62
N PHE A 136 -27.50 -4.90 8.01
CA PHE A 136 -28.89 -4.46 8.15
C PHE A 136 -29.74 -5.38 9.01
N SER A 137 -29.24 -6.57 9.37
CA SER A 137 -29.91 -7.48 10.27
C SER A 137 -28.93 -8.25 11.14
N PHE A 138 -29.42 -8.64 12.33
CA PHE A 138 -28.62 -9.26 13.38
C PHE A 138 -29.34 -10.50 13.88
N LYS A 139 -28.57 -11.53 14.23
CA LYS A 139 -29.12 -12.79 14.72
C LYS A 139 -29.45 -12.65 16.20
N GLU A 140 -30.73 -12.77 16.50
CA GLU A 140 -31.26 -12.73 17.86
C GLU A 140 -31.84 -14.10 18.23
N THR A 141 -31.97 -14.35 19.53
CA THR A 141 -32.67 -15.53 20.05
C THR A 141 -34.02 -15.10 20.62
N ASP A 142 -35.10 -15.77 20.23
CA ASP A 142 -36.43 -15.50 20.81
C ASP A 142 -36.63 -16.17 22.17
N ALA A 143 -37.81 -15.97 22.77
CA ALA A 143 -38.14 -16.50 24.09
C ALA A 143 -38.14 -18.04 24.16
N ASP A 144 -38.27 -18.73 23.03
CA ASP A 144 -38.27 -20.19 22.92
C ASP A 144 -36.87 -20.75 22.57
N GLY A 145 -35.85 -19.88 22.47
CA GLY A 145 -34.49 -20.28 22.15
C GLY A 145 -34.23 -20.43 20.65
N LEU A 146 -35.15 -19.99 19.78
CA LEU A 146 -35.01 -20.13 18.33
C LEU A 146 -34.29 -18.91 17.72
N PRO A 147 -33.36 -19.14 16.78
CA PRO A 147 -32.66 -18.04 16.11
C PRO A 147 -33.57 -17.34 15.11
N ARG A 148 -33.61 -16.00 15.16
CA ARG A 148 -34.31 -15.15 14.20
C ARG A 148 -33.42 -13.98 13.77
N TYR A 149 -33.63 -13.45 12.57
CA TYR A 149 -32.91 -12.25 12.13
C TYR A 149 -33.78 -11.02 12.35
N VAL A 150 -33.30 -10.08 13.16
CA VAL A 150 -33.98 -8.82 13.47
C VAL A 150 -33.33 -7.70 12.65
N PRO A 151 -34.10 -6.95 11.85
CA PRO A 151 -33.55 -5.84 11.07
C PRO A 151 -33.25 -4.63 11.94
N ASP A 152 -32.20 -3.88 11.57
CA ASP A 152 -32.01 -2.49 11.97
C ASP A 152 -32.58 -1.59 10.86
N PRO A 153 -33.65 -0.81 11.13
CA PRO A 153 -34.31 0.00 10.10
C PRO A 153 -33.40 1.06 9.46
N GLU A 154 -32.50 1.67 10.23
CA GLU A 154 -31.63 2.73 9.73
C GLU A 154 -30.55 2.13 8.81
N ARG A 155 -29.98 0.99 9.20
CA ARG A 155 -29.04 0.27 8.34
C ARG A 155 -29.71 -0.36 7.11
N ALA A 156 -30.94 -0.84 7.22
CA ALA A 156 -31.71 -1.31 6.06
C ALA A 156 -31.95 -0.18 5.05
N ARG A 157 -32.23 1.04 5.53
CA ARG A 157 -32.29 2.25 4.70
C ARG A 157 -30.95 2.51 4.00
N ARG A 158 -29.81 2.44 4.70
CA ARG A 158 -28.48 2.61 4.09
C ARG A 158 -28.23 1.60 2.95
N VAL A 159 -28.49 0.30 3.19
CA VAL A 159 -28.34 -0.73 2.15
C VAL A 159 -29.25 -0.43 0.95
N ALA A 160 -30.51 -0.08 1.21
CA ALA A 160 -31.49 0.23 0.17
C ALA A 160 -31.09 1.46 -0.66
N THR A 161 -30.59 2.53 -0.04
CA THR A 161 -30.19 3.75 -0.74
C THR A 161 -28.90 3.58 -1.54
N ILE A 162 -27.94 2.78 -1.05
CA ILE A 162 -26.75 2.41 -1.85
C ILE A 162 -27.21 1.62 -3.10
N ALA A 163 -28.05 0.60 -2.92
CA ALA A 163 -28.55 -0.20 -4.04
C ALA A 163 -29.37 0.64 -5.05
N ALA A 164 -30.19 1.56 -4.56
CA ALA A 164 -30.94 2.50 -5.40
C ALA A 164 -30.00 3.46 -6.16
N GLY A 165 -28.94 3.96 -5.50
CA GLY A 165 -27.92 4.80 -6.11
C GLY A 165 -27.25 4.12 -7.30
N HIS A 166 -26.80 2.88 -7.12
CA HIS A 166 -26.23 2.05 -8.18
C HIS A 166 -27.23 1.72 -9.29
N ALA A 167 -28.45 1.28 -8.95
CA ALA A 167 -29.49 0.97 -9.92
C ALA A 167 -29.85 2.18 -10.80
N ARG A 168 -29.88 3.37 -10.20
CA ARG A 168 -30.24 4.61 -10.89
C ARG A 168 -29.25 5.01 -11.98
N LEU A 169 -27.97 4.67 -11.84
CA LEU A 169 -26.92 5.04 -12.81
C LEU A 169 -27.26 4.57 -14.24
N ARG A 170 -27.81 3.37 -14.37
CA ARG A 170 -28.22 2.75 -15.65
C ARG A 170 -29.34 3.51 -16.36
N HIS A 171 -30.14 4.27 -15.62
CA HIS A 171 -31.31 4.98 -16.14
C HIS A 171 -31.05 6.47 -16.40
N ILE A 172 -29.87 6.98 -16.06
CA ILE A 172 -29.50 8.37 -16.30
C ILE A 172 -28.58 8.43 -17.52
N PRO A 173 -28.96 9.14 -18.60
CA PRO A 173 -28.11 9.29 -19.76
C PRO A 173 -26.83 10.08 -19.40
N PRO A 174 -25.69 9.81 -20.05
CA PRO A 174 -24.41 10.48 -19.75
C PRO A 174 -24.50 12.02 -19.67
N ALA A 175 -25.28 12.66 -20.56
CA ALA A 175 -25.45 14.11 -20.60
C ALA A 175 -26.07 14.71 -19.32
N GLU A 176 -26.89 13.94 -18.59
CA GLU A 176 -27.54 14.36 -17.35
C GLU A 176 -26.79 13.85 -16.11
N ARG A 177 -25.75 13.02 -16.30
CA ARG A 177 -25.05 12.35 -15.22
C ARG A 177 -24.06 13.29 -14.55
N LYS A 178 -24.42 13.76 -13.36
CA LYS A 178 -23.55 14.48 -12.44
C LYS A 178 -22.51 13.59 -11.76
N ILE A 179 -21.22 13.80 -12.04
CA ILE A 179 -20.10 12.99 -11.54
C ILE A 179 -19.13 13.87 -10.75
N VAL A 180 -18.56 13.33 -9.68
CA VAL A 180 -17.44 13.94 -8.96
C VAL A 180 -16.17 13.17 -9.30
N LEU A 181 -15.13 13.85 -9.75
CA LEU A 181 -13.78 13.31 -9.88
C LEU A 181 -12.93 13.85 -8.72
N MET A 182 -12.60 12.98 -7.77
CA MET A 182 -11.90 13.33 -6.54
C MET A 182 -10.43 12.91 -6.62
N LEU A 183 -9.53 13.85 -6.32
CA LEU A 183 -8.10 13.61 -6.23
C LEU A 183 -7.65 13.62 -4.76
N SER A 184 -6.85 12.63 -4.38
CA SER A 184 -6.28 12.55 -3.03
C SER A 184 -5.27 13.67 -2.79
N ALA A 185 -5.24 14.21 -1.57
CA ALA A 185 -4.22 15.16 -1.12
C ALA A 185 -3.84 14.84 0.32
N TYR A 186 -2.80 14.03 0.50
CA TYR A 186 -2.19 13.78 1.79
C TYR A 186 -0.67 13.64 1.63
N PRO A 187 0.13 14.51 2.26
CA PRO A 187 -0.30 15.74 2.97
C PRO A 187 -0.98 16.75 2.02
N THR A 188 -1.66 17.75 2.59
CA THR A 188 -2.57 18.68 1.88
C THR A 188 -1.86 19.84 1.15
N LYS A 189 -0.57 19.64 0.83
CA LYS A 189 0.29 20.61 0.16
C LYS A 189 0.02 20.69 -1.33
N HIS A 190 0.21 21.87 -1.93
CA HIS A 190 0.10 22.04 -3.40
C HIS A 190 1.08 21.19 -4.19
N SER A 191 2.23 20.83 -3.61
CA SER A 191 3.20 19.90 -4.21
C SER A 191 2.72 18.44 -4.21
N ARG A 192 1.63 18.15 -3.50
CA ARG A 192 1.19 16.79 -3.13
C ARG A 192 -0.22 16.41 -3.60
N VAL A 193 -0.85 17.24 -4.43
CA VAL A 193 -2.20 16.98 -4.94
C VAL A 193 -2.17 15.84 -5.96
N GLY A 194 -3.15 14.94 -5.91
CA GLY A 194 -3.20 13.77 -6.78
C GLY A 194 -2.22 12.67 -6.35
N ASN A 195 -1.95 12.54 -5.04
CA ASN A 195 -1.11 11.46 -4.53
C ASN A 195 -1.67 10.09 -4.97
N ALA A 196 -0.92 9.40 -5.82
CA ALA A 196 -1.15 8.01 -6.17
C ALA A 196 0.16 7.32 -6.51
N VAL A 197 0.43 6.18 -5.85
CA VAL A 197 1.66 5.40 -6.08
C VAL A 197 1.62 4.81 -7.49
N GLY A 198 2.65 5.08 -8.28
CA GLY A 198 2.84 4.48 -9.61
C GLY A 198 1.87 4.94 -10.72
N LEU A 199 0.97 5.89 -10.44
CA LEU A 199 -0.03 6.41 -11.39
C LEU A 199 0.22 7.89 -11.69
N ASP A 200 0.20 8.26 -12.97
CA ASP A 200 0.15 9.64 -13.44
C ASP A 200 -1.29 10.16 -13.31
N THR A 201 -1.62 10.73 -12.15
CA THR A 201 -2.98 11.17 -11.83
C THR A 201 -3.47 12.32 -12.71
N PRO A 202 -2.68 13.37 -13.04
CA PRO A 202 -3.15 14.39 -13.96
C PRO A 202 -3.41 13.85 -15.36
N ALA A 203 -2.51 13.06 -15.94
CA ALA A 203 -2.72 12.51 -17.28
C ALA A 203 -3.91 11.54 -17.31
N SER A 204 -4.06 10.70 -16.29
CA SER A 204 -5.18 9.76 -16.16
C SER A 204 -6.52 10.50 -16.01
N ALA A 205 -6.57 11.59 -15.24
CA ALA A 205 -7.75 12.43 -15.11
C ALA A 205 -8.14 13.05 -16.46
N VAL A 206 -7.17 13.59 -17.20
CA VAL A 206 -7.42 14.17 -18.53
C VAL A 206 -7.93 13.12 -19.51
N SER A 207 -7.32 11.93 -19.54
CA SER A 207 -7.76 10.81 -20.40
C SER A 207 -9.19 10.38 -20.07
N LEU A 208 -9.54 10.27 -18.78
CA LEU A 208 -10.89 9.95 -18.34
C LEU A 208 -11.90 11.04 -18.74
N LEU A 209 -11.57 12.32 -18.53
CA LEU A 209 -12.46 13.45 -18.89
C LEU A 209 -12.68 13.54 -20.41
N ARG A 210 -11.65 13.30 -21.22
CA ARG A 210 -11.78 13.23 -22.69
C ARG A 210 -12.73 12.11 -23.09
N LEU A 211 -12.54 10.90 -22.55
CA LEU A 211 -13.41 9.77 -22.85
C LEU A 211 -14.86 10.01 -22.36
N MET A 212 -15.04 10.65 -21.20
CA MET A 212 -16.37 11.07 -20.73
C MET A 212 -17.02 12.04 -21.73
N ARG A 213 -16.30 13.04 -22.23
CA ARG A 213 -16.84 13.95 -23.25
C ARG A 213 -17.25 13.21 -24.53
N GLU A 214 -16.40 12.30 -25.02
CA GLU A 214 -16.70 11.47 -26.19
C GLU A 214 -17.95 10.59 -25.98
N ARG A 215 -18.20 10.17 -24.75
CA ARG A 215 -19.38 9.38 -24.35
C ARG A 215 -20.61 10.25 -24.04
N GLY A 216 -20.52 11.56 -24.26
CA GLY A 216 -21.63 12.50 -24.17
C GLY A 216 -21.91 13.01 -22.75
N TYR A 217 -20.96 12.89 -21.82
CA TYR A 217 -21.06 13.58 -20.54
C TYR A 217 -20.95 15.10 -20.75
N ASP A 218 -21.73 15.87 -19.98
CA ASP A 218 -21.71 17.32 -20.04
C ASP A 218 -20.55 17.89 -19.22
N LEU A 219 -19.49 18.32 -19.91
CA LEU A 219 -18.37 19.07 -19.33
C LEU A 219 -18.56 20.59 -19.41
N GLY A 220 -19.73 21.07 -19.84
CA GLY A 220 -20.01 22.49 -20.03
C GLY A 220 -19.46 23.05 -21.35
N PRO A 221 -19.78 24.33 -21.65
CA PRO A 221 -19.35 25.00 -22.87
C PRO A 221 -17.93 25.57 -22.78
N ASP A 222 -17.44 25.82 -21.56
CA ASP A 222 -16.12 26.38 -21.32
C ASP A 222 -15.06 25.28 -21.41
N PRO A 223 -13.89 25.54 -22.01
CA PRO A 223 -12.82 24.55 -22.10
C PRO A 223 -12.30 24.21 -20.70
N VAL A 224 -12.06 22.92 -20.46
CA VAL A 224 -11.39 22.47 -19.24
C VAL A 224 -9.87 22.48 -19.51
N PRO A 225 -9.07 23.22 -18.74
CA PRO A 225 -7.61 23.25 -18.91
C PRO A 225 -7.02 21.84 -18.96
N GLY A 226 -6.09 21.61 -19.90
CA GLY A 226 -5.47 20.30 -20.14
C GLY A 226 -6.31 19.30 -20.96
N VAL A 227 -7.63 19.30 -20.79
CA VAL A 227 -8.56 18.42 -21.52
C VAL A 227 -8.79 18.93 -22.94
N ASP A 228 -8.95 20.26 -23.10
CA ASP A 228 -9.13 20.96 -24.37
C ASP A 228 -7.83 21.68 -24.77
N PRO A 229 -6.96 21.06 -25.59
CA PRO A 229 -5.64 21.62 -25.86
C PRO A 229 -5.72 22.87 -26.73
N ALA A 230 -5.01 23.92 -26.34
CA ALA A 230 -4.70 25.07 -27.19
C ALA A 230 -3.63 24.70 -28.23
N GLY A 231 -3.93 23.74 -29.13
CA GLY A 231 -3.12 23.47 -30.33
C GLY A 231 -2.26 22.19 -30.35
N GLY A 232 -2.59 21.13 -29.61
CA GLY A 232 -1.89 19.83 -29.67
C GLY A 232 -2.82 18.60 -29.58
N GLU A 233 -2.33 17.40 -29.94
CA GLU A 233 -3.08 16.14 -29.81
C GLU A 233 -2.90 15.46 -28.43
N GLN A 234 -1.87 15.81 -27.66
CA GLN A 234 -1.56 15.17 -26.37
C GLN A 234 -2.32 15.79 -25.17
N PRO A 235 -2.65 15.00 -24.13
CA PRO A 235 -3.07 15.50 -22.82
C PRO A 235 -2.05 16.47 -22.22
N ASP A 236 -2.52 17.53 -21.55
CA ASP A 236 -1.66 18.41 -20.76
C ASP A 236 -2.08 18.33 -19.29
N GLY A 237 -1.45 17.38 -18.58
CA GLY A 237 -1.71 17.12 -17.16
C GLY A 237 -1.29 18.28 -16.26
N ASP A 238 -0.24 19.01 -16.63
CA ASP A 238 0.27 20.15 -15.85
C ASP A 238 -0.75 21.28 -15.84
N ALA A 239 -1.26 21.67 -17.01
CA ALA A 239 -2.30 22.68 -17.11
C ALA A 239 -3.58 22.29 -16.35
N PHE A 240 -3.94 21.01 -16.35
CA PHE A 240 -5.09 20.49 -15.60
C PHE A 240 -4.89 20.63 -14.09
N ILE A 241 -3.76 20.14 -13.56
CA ILE A 241 -3.54 20.11 -12.11
C ILE A 241 -3.24 21.50 -11.55
N HIS A 242 -2.54 22.37 -12.30
CA HIS A 242 -2.33 23.77 -11.91
C HIS A 242 -3.66 24.52 -11.83
N ALA A 243 -4.55 24.35 -12.81
CA ALA A 243 -5.88 24.95 -12.77
C ALA A 243 -6.73 24.44 -11.59
N LEU A 244 -6.60 23.16 -11.23
CA LEU A 244 -7.28 22.62 -10.05
C LEU A 244 -6.74 23.23 -8.75
N ILE A 245 -5.42 23.36 -8.63
CA ILE A 245 -4.75 24.00 -7.48
C ILE A 245 -5.15 25.48 -7.38
N GLU A 246 -5.18 26.21 -8.49
CA GLU A 246 -5.60 27.61 -8.52
C GLU A 246 -7.08 27.77 -8.15
N ALA A 247 -7.94 26.89 -8.65
CA ALA A 247 -9.38 26.92 -8.39
C ALA A 247 -9.77 26.46 -6.97
N GLY A 248 -8.86 25.83 -6.23
CA GLY A 248 -9.23 25.24 -4.97
C GLY A 248 -8.18 24.46 -4.19
N GLY A 249 -6.93 24.91 -4.17
CA GLY A 249 -5.94 24.41 -3.24
C GLY A 249 -6.34 24.70 -1.78
N GLN A 250 -6.24 23.68 -0.93
CA GLN A 250 -6.55 23.77 0.51
C GLN A 250 -5.28 23.89 1.36
N ASP A 251 -4.14 24.19 0.73
CA ASP A 251 -2.88 24.44 1.42
C ASP A 251 -2.97 25.78 2.16
N PRO A 252 -2.96 25.80 3.51
CA PRO A 252 -3.17 27.03 4.29
C PRO A 252 -2.15 28.12 3.97
N GLU A 253 -0.98 27.73 3.46
CA GLU A 253 0.10 28.63 3.10
C GLU A 253 -0.21 29.52 1.89
N TRP A 254 -1.01 29.01 0.95
CA TRP A 254 -1.33 29.69 -0.31
C TRP A 254 -2.77 30.23 -0.35
N LEU A 255 -3.56 29.94 0.68
CA LEU A 255 -4.97 30.27 0.75
C LEU A 255 -5.20 31.63 1.40
N THR A 256 -5.35 32.66 0.56
CA THR A 256 -5.70 34.02 1.01
C THR A 256 -7.19 34.18 1.28
N GLU A 257 -7.56 35.19 2.08
CA GLU A 257 -8.98 35.54 2.30
C GLU A 257 -9.71 35.87 0.99
N GLU A 258 -9.01 36.49 0.02
CA GLU A 258 -9.56 36.80 -1.30
C GLU A 258 -9.82 35.53 -2.13
N LYS A 259 -8.89 34.57 -2.14
CA LYS A 259 -9.07 33.27 -2.81
C LYS A 259 -10.22 32.48 -2.17
N LEU A 260 -10.32 32.49 -0.83
CA LEU A 260 -11.41 31.85 -0.10
C LEU A 260 -12.77 32.51 -0.40
N ALA A 261 -12.83 33.84 -0.40
CA ALA A 261 -14.05 34.60 -0.67
C ALA A 261 -14.50 34.50 -2.14
N GLY A 262 -13.56 34.41 -3.08
CA GLY A 262 -13.80 34.27 -4.51
C GLY A 262 -14.30 32.90 -4.95
N ASN A 263 -14.21 31.88 -4.09
CA ASN A 263 -14.61 30.53 -4.46
C ASN A 263 -16.14 30.40 -4.67
N PRO A 264 -16.59 29.84 -5.79
CA PRO A 264 -18.01 29.80 -6.13
C PRO A 264 -18.81 28.74 -5.36
N ILE A 265 -18.15 27.70 -4.82
CA ILE A 265 -18.85 26.59 -4.15
C ILE A 265 -18.85 26.80 -2.66
N ARG A 266 -20.05 27.05 -2.12
CA ARG A 266 -20.26 27.47 -0.75
C ARG A 266 -21.40 26.67 -0.15
N VAL A 267 -21.20 26.17 1.07
CA VAL A 267 -22.20 25.47 1.87
C VAL A 267 -22.65 26.42 2.98
N PRO A 268 -23.87 26.96 2.93
CA PRO A 268 -24.38 27.79 4.01
C PRO A 268 -24.37 27.03 5.34
N ALA A 269 -23.92 27.67 6.43
CA ALA A 269 -23.88 27.03 7.75
C ALA A 269 -25.26 26.54 8.22
N ALA A 270 -26.35 27.15 7.78
CA ALA A 270 -27.71 26.70 8.06
C ALA A 270 -28.01 25.32 7.45
N ASP A 271 -27.64 25.11 6.18
CA ASP A 271 -27.84 23.84 5.47
C ASP A 271 -26.99 22.75 6.11
N TYR A 272 -25.71 23.04 6.36
CA TYR A 272 -24.81 22.12 7.02
C TYR A 272 -25.29 21.72 8.43
N ARG A 273 -25.76 22.67 9.24
CA ARG A 273 -26.33 22.35 10.57
C ARG A 273 -27.55 21.44 10.47
N GLY A 274 -28.36 21.58 9.43
CA GLY A 274 -29.47 20.68 9.15
C GLY A 274 -28.99 19.23 8.94
N TRP A 275 -28.01 19.03 8.05
CA TRP A 275 -27.44 17.71 7.77
C TRP A 275 -26.68 17.13 8.97
N PHE A 276 -25.92 17.96 9.68
CA PHE A 276 -25.17 17.55 10.87
C PHE A 276 -26.11 17.08 11.98
N ALA A 277 -27.28 17.72 12.14
CA ALA A 277 -28.27 17.31 13.13
C ALA A 277 -28.89 15.92 12.88
N GLU A 278 -28.77 15.38 11.67
CA GLU A 278 -29.22 14.01 11.35
C GLU A 278 -28.21 12.93 11.75
N LEU A 279 -26.95 13.31 12.01
CA LEU A 279 -25.91 12.37 12.43
C LEU A 279 -26.17 11.84 13.85
N PRO A 280 -25.73 10.60 14.14
CA PRO A 280 -25.79 10.04 15.48
C PRO A 280 -25.09 10.92 16.53
N PRO A 281 -25.63 11.00 17.78
CA PRO A 281 -25.06 11.86 18.82
C PRO A 281 -23.59 11.61 19.12
N ASP A 282 -23.17 10.34 19.19
CA ASP A 282 -21.78 9.95 19.46
C ASP A 282 -20.78 10.53 18.44
N LEU A 283 -21.12 10.47 17.15
CA LEU A 283 -20.29 11.09 16.12
C LEU A 283 -20.31 12.63 16.20
N ARG A 284 -21.47 13.23 16.45
CA ARG A 284 -21.57 14.70 16.56
C ARG A 284 -20.77 15.22 17.74
N ASP A 285 -20.91 14.60 18.90
CA ASP A 285 -20.21 14.98 20.13
C ASP A 285 -18.70 14.86 19.91
N ALA A 286 -18.23 13.78 19.28
CA ALA A 286 -16.82 13.62 18.93
C ALA A 286 -16.31 14.74 17.99
N VAL A 287 -17.08 15.09 16.95
CA VAL A 287 -16.73 16.17 16.02
C VAL A 287 -16.71 17.52 16.75
N GLU A 288 -17.73 17.82 17.57
CA GLU A 288 -17.82 19.10 18.28
C GLU A 288 -16.72 19.27 19.33
N ASP A 289 -16.33 18.18 20.01
CA ASP A 289 -15.24 18.18 20.99
C ASP A 289 -13.88 18.55 20.37
N HIS A 290 -13.66 18.18 19.10
CA HIS A 290 -12.38 18.43 18.41
C HIS A 290 -12.41 19.68 17.52
N TRP A 291 -13.56 20.01 16.94
CA TRP A 291 -13.68 21.02 15.88
C TRP A 291 -14.62 22.19 16.24
N GLY A 292 -15.15 22.20 17.47
CA GLY A 292 -16.11 23.19 17.94
C GLY A 292 -17.52 22.96 17.37
N PRO A 293 -18.49 23.84 17.66
CA PRO A 293 -19.84 23.69 17.12
C PRO A 293 -19.89 23.95 15.59
N PRO A 294 -20.84 23.34 14.86
CA PRO A 294 -21.00 23.58 13.42
C PRO A 294 -21.27 25.07 13.14
N PRO A 295 -20.67 25.68 12.09
CA PRO A 295 -19.93 25.05 10.99
C PRO A 295 -18.41 24.83 11.23
N GLY A 296 -17.92 25.00 12.47
CA GLY A 296 -16.49 25.02 12.76
C GLY A 296 -15.80 26.31 12.29
N GLU A 297 -14.47 26.23 12.14
CA GLU A 297 -13.63 27.37 11.74
C GLU A 297 -12.83 27.12 10.44
N LEU A 298 -12.65 25.86 10.03
CA LEU A 298 -11.87 25.51 8.84
C LEU A 298 -12.59 25.90 7.55
N PHE A 299 -11.94 26.74 6.75
CA PHE A 299 -12.42 27.22 5.45
C PHE A 299 -13.82 27.86 5.52
N VAL A 300 -14.12 28.55 6.62
CA VAL A 300 -15.39 29.26 6.81
C VAL A 300 -15.22 30.74 6.47
N ASP A 301 -15.94 31.21 5.47
CA ASP A 301 -15.99 32.62 5.11
C ASP A 301 -17.28 33.28 5.63
N LYS A 302 -17.13 34.41 6.33
CA LYS A 302 -18.22 35.19 6.92
C LYS A 302 -18.48 36.52 6.19
N SER A 303 -17.79 36.78 5.08
CA SER A 303 -17.85 38.05 4.35
C SER A 303 -19.26 38.32 3.78
N ALA A 304 -19.88 37.32 3.15
CA ALA A 304 -21.21 37.43 2.54
C ALA A 304 -22.34 36.97 3.47
N ASN A 305 -22.07 36.01 4.34
CA ASN A 305 -23.02 35.43 5.30
C ASN A 305 -22.45 35.51 6.72
N PRO A 306 -23.02 36.34 7.62
CA PRO A 306 -22.54 36.46 9.00
C PRO A 306 -22.59 35.15 9.80
N GLU A 307 -23.46 34.19 9.43
CA GLU A 307 -23.50 32.86 10.04
C GLU A 307 -22.38 31.92 9.53
N GLY A 308 -21.69 32.32 8.46
CA GLY A 308 -20.60 31.59 7.82
C GLY A 308 -21.07 30.70 6.67
N ASP A 309 -20.25 30.62 5.63
CA ASP A 309 -20.33 29.58 4.60
C ASP A 309 -19.05 28.76 4.60
N ILE A 310 -19.18 27.44 4.56
CA ILE A 310 -18.05 26.53 4.37
C ILE A 310 -17.70 26.51 2.88
N VAL A 311 -16.45 26.82 2.55
CA VAL A 311 -15.99 26.95 1.17
C VAL A 311 -15.39 25.65 0.65
N LEU A 312 -15.84 25.22 -0.53
CA LEU A 312 -15.40 23.97 -1.17
C LEU A 312 -14.59 24.24 -2.42
N ALA A 313 -13.29 24.08 -2.23
CA ALA A 313 -12.27 24.28 -3.23
C ALA A 313 -12.39 23.23 -4.37
N SER A 314 -12.77 23.65 -5.59
CA SER A 314 -13.08 22.73 -6.71
C SER A 314 -13.20 23.43 -8.07
N LEU A 315 -13.01 22.66 -9.15
CA LEU A 315 -13.23 23.07 -10.54
C LEU A 315 -14.52 22.43 -11.07
N ARG A 316 -15.45 23.25 -11.57
CA ARG A 316 -16.71 22.75 -12.15
C ARG A 316 -16.69 22.81 -13.67
N ALA A 317 -16.91 21.66 -14.30
CA ALA A 317 -17.05 21.48 -15.74
C ALA A 317 -18.43 20.91 -16.06
N GLY A 318 -19.44 21.77 -16.25
CA GLY A 318 -20.82 21.35 -16.50
C GLY A 318 -21.41 20.51 -15.37
N ASN A 319 -21.68 19.23 -15.68
CA ASN A 319 -22.15 18.20 -14.75
C ASN A 319 -21.01 17.39 -14.10
N VAL A 320 -19.75 17.66 -14.43
CA VAL A 320 -18.60 17.06 -13.74
C VAL A 320 -17.98 18.06 -12.78
N LEU A 321 -17.75 17.63 -11.55
CA LEU A 321 -17.06 18.39 -10.54
C LEU A 321 -15.70 17.73 -10.24
N ILE A 322 -14.61 18.47 -10.39
CA ILE A 322 -13.26 18.02 -10.08
C ILE A 322 -12.87 18.65 -8.74
N MET A 323 -12.52 17.83 -7.76
CA MET A 323 -12.33 18.28 -6.39
C MET A 323 -11.08 17.63 -5.77
N ILE A 324 -10.38 18.41 -4.94
CA ILE A 324 -9.32 17.90 -4.06
C ILE A 324 -9.99 17.39 -2.79
N GLN A 325 -9.63 16.18 -2.36
CA GLN A 325 -10.20 15.61 -1.15
C GLN A 325 -9.92 16.52 0.07
N PRO A 326 -10.95 16.84 0.88
CA PRO A 326 -10.77 17.64 2.10
C PRO A 326 -9.66 17.12 3.03
N PRO A 327 -8.95 18.01 3.76
CA PRO A 327 -7.84 17.62 4.62
C PRO A 327 -8.31 16.77 5.78
N ARG A 328 -7.45 15.83 6.20
CA ARG A 328 -7.72 14.92 7.32
C ARG A 328 -7.81 15.64 8.68
N GLY A 329 -7.16 16.78 8.84
CA GLY A 329 -7.20 17.60 10.06
C GLY A 329 -5.92 17.60 10.92
N PHE A 330 -4.95 16.72 10.66
CA PHE A 330 -3.74 16.64 11.51
C PHE A 330 -2.80 17.84 11.34
N GLY A 331 -2.77 18.46 10.16
CA GLY A 331 -2.00 19.69 9.94
C GLY A 331 -2.61 20.90 10.66
N GLU A 332 -3.94 20.94 10.72
CA GLU A 332 -4.72 22.00 11.38
C GLU A 332 -4.74 21.84 12.90
N ASN A 333 -4.53 20.62 13.42
CA ASN A 333 -4.39 20.33 14.84
C ASN A 333 -3.16 19.44 15.12
N PRO A 334 -1.93 20.00 15.12
CA PRO A 334 -0.71 19.21 15.36
C PRO A 334 -0.66 18.56 16.75
N VAL A 335 -1.38 19.11 17.75
CA VAL A 335 -1.49 18.51 19.08
C VAL A 335 -2.18 17.15 19.03
N ALA A 336 -3.12 16.96 18.10
CA ALA A 336 -3.79 15.67 17.91
C ALA A 336 -2.82 14.56 17.46
N ILE A 337 -1.69 14.89 16.83
CA ILE A 337 -0.68 13.90 16.44
C ILE A 337 -0.09 13.21 17.68
N TYR A 338 0.06 13.93 18.80
CA TYR A 338 0.61 13.39 20.05
C TYR A 338 -0.42 12.67 20.93
N HIS A 339 -1.72 12.77 20.64
CA HIS A 339 -2.74 12.37 21.62
C HIS A 339 -3.97 11.64 21.01
N ASN A 340 -4.32 11.90 19.76
CA ASN A 340 -5.63 11.57 19.19
C ASN A 340 -5.47 10.90 17.80
N PRO A 341 -4.99 9.65 17.72
CA PRO A 341 -4.95 8.90 16.45
C PRO A 341 -6.33 8.68 15.83
N ASP A 342 -7.39 8.80 16.65
CA ASP A 342 -8.80 8.70 16.31
C ASP A 342 -9.49 10.06 16.05
N LEU A 343 -8.73 11.10 15.68
CA LEU A 343 -9.25 12.43 15.32
C LEU A 343 -10.46 12.30 14.36
N PRO A 344 -11.67 12.78 14.69
CA PRO A 344 -12.83 12.66 13.79
C PRO A 344 -12.69 13.56 12.55
N PRO A 345 -13.45 13.32 11.46
CA PRO A 345 -13.47 14.25 10.32
C PRO A 345 -13.94 15.64 10.75
N SER A 346 -13.38 16.68 10.14
CA SER A 346 -13.78 18.06 10.42
C SER A 346 -15.16 18.40 9.86
N HIS A 347 -15.72 19.53 10.30
CA HIS A 347 -16.96 20.06 9.72
C HIS A 347 -16.84 20.31 8.21
N HIS A 348 -15.69 20.79 7.74
CA HIS A 348 -15.41 21.01 6.32
C HIS A 348 -15.45 19.70 5.52
N TYR A 349 -14.81 18.64 6.03
CA TYR A 349 -14.82 17.32 5.41
C TYR A 349 -16.26 16.77 5.28
N LEU A 350 -17.03 16.83 6.37
CA LEU A 350 -18.43 16.38 6.38
C LEU A 350 -19.30 17.22 5.44
N ALA A 351 -19.15 18.54 5.46
CA ALA A 351 -19.91 19.46 4.62
C ALA A 351 -19.65 19.23 3.14
N ALA A 352 -18.40 18.94 2.75
CA ALA A 352 -18.02 18.66 1.37
C ALA A 352 -18.86 17.51 0.81
N TYR A 353 -18.80 16.32 1.40
CA TYR A 353 -19.52 15.16 0.87
C TYR A 353 -21.04 15.27 1.02
N ARG A 354 -21.54 15.91 2.08
CA ARG A 354 -22.98 16.17 2.22
C ARG A 354 -23.50 17.13 1.16
N TRP A 355 -22.71 18.13 0.78
CA TRP A 355 -23.06 19.02 -0.32
C TRP A 355 -23.01 18.28 -1.67
N LEU A 356 -22.05 17.37 -1.89
CA LEU A 356 -22.01 16.52 -3.09
C LEU A 356 -23.32 15.70 -3.23
N GLU A 357 -23.79 15.09 -2.15
CA GLU A 357 -25.00 14.27 -2.14
C GLU A 357 -26.29 15.11 -2.27
N ASN A 358 -26.43 16.17 -1.47
CA ASN A 358 -27.71 16.86 -1.29
C ASN A 358 -27.91 18.10 -2.18
N SER A 359 -26.85 18.83 -2.50
CA SER A 359 -26.93 20.10 -3.23
C SER A 359 -26.47 19.98 -4.67
N PHE A 360 -25.27 19.44 -4.88
CA PHE A 360 -24.81 19.12 -6.24
C PHE A 360 -25.67 18.00 -6.84
N GLY A 361 -26.02 17.01 -6.02
CA GLY A 361 -26.81 15.84 -6.43
C GLY A 361 -25.97 14.88 -7.27
N ALA A 362 -24.75 14.59 -6.82
CA ALA A 362 -23.86 13.63 -7.46
C ALA A 362 -24.56 12.27 -7.64
N HIS A 363 -24.40 11.67 -8.81
CA HIS A 363 -24.85 10.31 -9.05
C HIS A 363 -23.79 9.29 -8.66
N ALA A 364 -22.51 9.65 -8.76
CA ALA A 364 -21.38 8.85 -8.31
C ALA A 364 -20.15 9.74 -8.06
N VAL A 365 -19.20 9.21 -7.29
CA VAL A 365 -17.85 9.76 -7.13
C VAL A 365 -16.83 8.77 -7.70
N VAL A 366 -15.89 9.29 -8.47
CA VAL A 366 -14.70 8.59 -8.94
C VAL A 366 -13.52 9.10 -8.13
N HIS A 367 -12.91 8.24 -7.32
CA HIS A 367 -11.71 8.57 -6.55
C HIS A 367 -10.50 8.08 -7.34
N LEU A 368 -9.61 8.98 -7.78
CA LEU A 368 -8.58 8.62 -8.75
C LEU A 368 -7.24 8.27 -8.09
N GLY A 369 -6.94 6.98 -7.99
CA GLY A 369 -5.65 6.44 -7.54
C GLY A 369 -5.55 6.15 -6.03
N LYS A 370 -4.74 5.15 -5.68
CA LYS A 370 -4.46 4.77 -4.29
C LYS A 370 -3.72 5.90 -3.56
N HIS A 371 -4.18 6.40 -2.43
CA HIS A 371 -5.52 6.23 -1.87
C HIS A 371 -5.95 7.54 -1.22
N GLY A 372 -7.24 7.66 -0.97
CA GLY A 372 -7.81 8.77 -0.23
C GLY A 372 -7.64 8.57 1.27
N SER A 373 -8.25 9.47 2.04
CA SER A 373 -8.32 9.41 3.50
C SER A 373 -9.67 8.92 4.03
N LEU A 374 -10.69 8.79 3.18
CA LEU A 374 -12.09 8.57 3.58
C LEU A 374 -12.27 7.19 4.21
N GLU A 375 -11.77 6.15 3.55
CA GLU A 375 -11.82 4.76 3.97
C GLU A 375 -10.96 4.48 5.21
N TRP A 376 -10.16 5.46 5.64
CA TRP A 376 -9.29 5.41 6.82
C TRP A 376 -9.79 6.29 7.97
N LEU A 377 -10.95 6.93 7.83
CA LEU A 377 -11.55 7.71 8.92
C LEU A 377 -11.92 6.81 10.12
N PRO A 378 -11.97 7.35 11.35
CA PRO A 378 -12.26 6.54 12.53
C PRO A 378 -13.62 5.84 12.48
N GLY A 379 -13.68 4.64 13.05
CA GLY A 379 -14.88 3.83 13.16
C GLY A 379 -14.59 2.34 13.04
N LYS A 380 -15.64 1.52 12.98
CA LYS A 380 -15.52 0.05 12.93
C LYS A 380 -14.63 -0.43 11.78
N THR A 381 -13.95 -1.56 11.97
CA THR A 381 -13.02 -2.13 10.97
C THR A 381 -13.74 -2.55 9.69
N ALA A 382 -14.91 -3.17 9.82
CA ALA A 382 -15.85 -3.45 8.74
C ALA A 382 -17.29 -3.49 9.29
N GLY A 383 -18.28 -3.60 8.39
CA GLY A 383 -19.68 -3.64 8.81
C GLY A 383 -20.12 -2.35 9.51
N LEU A 384 -19.92 -1.22 8.83
CA LEU A 384 -20.01 0.12 9.42
C LEU A 384 -21.37 0.47 10.05
N SER A 385 -21.30 1.21 11.15
CA SER A 385 -22.45 1.83 11.83
C SER A 385 -22.72 3.23 11.28
N ALA A 386 -23.84 3.83 11.68
CA ALA A 386 -24.18 5.20 11.32
C ALA A 386 -23.21 6.24 11.91
N SER A 387 -22.47 5.86 12.96
CA SER A 387 -21.50 6.72 13.64
C SER A 387 -20.07 6.55 13.15
N CYS A 388 -19.81 5.57 12.27
CA CYS A 388 -18.51 5.47 11.60
C CYS A 388 -18.30 6.67 10.67
N GLY A 389 -17.12 7.30 10.75
CA GLY A 389 -16.74 8.41 9.89
C GLY A 389 -16.95 8.15 8.40
N PRO A 390 -16.50 7.01 7.84
CA PRO A 390 -16.71 6.71 6.42
C PRO A 390 -18.20 6.63 5.99
N ASP A 391 -19.08 6.06 6.81
CA ASP A 391 -20.54 5.99 6.53
C ASP A 391 -21.18 7.38 6.56
N ALA A 392 -20.79 8.19 7.55
CA ALA A 392 -21.29 9.54 7.73
C ALA A 392 -20.76 10.53 6.68
N VAL A 393 -19.61 10.25 6.07
CA VAL A 393 -19.05 11.08 5.00
C VAL A 393 -19.61 10.64 3.64
N LEU A 394 -19.42 9.39 3.24
CA LEU A 394 -19.78 8.94 1.89
C LEU A 394 -21.29 8.77 1.69
N GLY A 395 -22.00 8.41 2.76
CA GLY A 395 -23.43 8.19 2.70
C GLY A 395 -23.80 7.06 1.75
N SER A 396 -24.65 7.37 0.76
CA SER A 396 -25.14 6.37 -0.20
C SER A 396 -24.57 6.56 -1.60
N LEU A 397 -23.59 7.46 -1.77
CA LEU A 397 -23.00 7.74 -3.07
C LEU A 397 -22.24 6.51 -3.59
N PRO A 398 -22.55 6.02 -4.80
CA PRO A 398 -21.71 5.04 -5.49
C PRO A 398 -20.28 5.57 -5.63
N MET A 399 -19.30 4.79 -5.18
CA MET A 399 -17.89 5.12 -5.26
C MET A 399 -17.19 4.17 -6.23
N ILE A 400 -16.66 4.72 -7.33
CA ILE A 400 -15.83 4.00 -8.29
C ILE A 400 -14.38 4.39 -8.02
N TYR A 401 -13.48 3.41 -7.99
CA TYR A 401 -12.13 3.66 -7.52
C TYR A 401 -11.08 2.96 -8.40
N PRO A 402 -10.47 3.68 -9.37
CA PRO A 402 -9.22 3.27 -10.00
C PRO A 402 -8.12 3.02 -8.97
N PHE A 403 -7.61 1.79 -8.91
CA PHE A 403 -6.71 1.36 -7.84
C PHE A 403 -5.55 0.49 -8.36
N LEU A 404 -4.37 0.61 -7.77
CA LEU A 404 -3.20 -0.15 -8.20
C LEU A 404 -3.37 -1.65 -7.90
N ILE A 405 -3.17 -2.50 -8.91
CA ILE A 405 -3.44 -3.95 -8.82
C ILE A 405 -2.60 -4.71 -7.79
N ASN A 406 -1.37 -4.25 -7.53
CA ASN A 406 -0.49 -4.87 -6.56
C ASN A 406 -0.65 -4.30 -5.15
N ASP A 407 -1.64 -3.43 -4.88
CA ASP A 407 -1.91 -2.88 -3.55
C ASP A 407 -3.26 -3.37 -2.98
N PRO A 408 -3.38 -4.70 -2.75
CA PRO A 408 -4.64 -5.33 -2.40
C PRO A 408 -5.17 -4.92 -1.03
N GLY A 409 -4.28 -4.61 -0.08
CA GLY A 409 -4.69 -4.30 1.28
C GLY A 409 -5.49 -3.00 1.36
N GLU A 410 -4.92 -1.95 0.79
CA GLU A 410 -5.55 -0.63 0.78
C GLU A 410 -6.82 -0.61 -0.07
N GLY A 411 -6.85 -1.32 -1.22
CA GLY A 411 -8.07 -1.43 -2.01
C GLY A 411 -9.17 -2.23 -1.30
N ALA A 412 -8.83 -3.26 -0.54
CA ALA A 412 -9.79 -3.97 0.30
C ALA A 412 -10.37 -3.08 1.41
N GLN A 413 -9.57 -2.16 1.97
CA GLN A 413 -10.08 -1.19 2.92
C GLN A 413 -11.15 -0.29 2.31
N ALA A 414 -10.91 0.22 1.09
CA ALA A 414 -11.91 1.00 0.35
C ALA A 414 -13.17 0.18 0.04
N LYS A 415 -13.04 -1.09 -0.37
CA LYS A 415 -14.19 -1.99 -0.61
C LYS A 415 -15.04 -2.19 0.65
N ARG A 416 -14.40 -2.37 1.81
CA ARG A 416 -15.05 -2.78 3.07
C ARG A 416 -15.56 -1.62 3.93
N ARG A 417 -14.96 -0.43 3.80
CA ARG A 417 -15.29 0.76 4.60
C ARG A 417 -15.89 1.92 3.78
N ALA A 418 -15.90 1.83 2.45
CA ALA A 418 -16.45 2.88 1.59
C ALA A 418 -17.29 2.32 0.43
N HIS A 419 -17.72 1.05 0.52
CA HIS A 419 -18.49 0.34 -0.52
C HIS A 419 -17.95 0.58 -1.95
N ALA A 420 -16.63 0.66 -2.08
CA ALA A 420 -15.97 1.02 -3.33
C ALA A 420 -16.09 -0.10 -4.37
N THR A 421 -16.37 0.29 -5.60
CA THR A 421 -16.21 -0.54 -6.80
C THR A 421 -14.84 -0.28 -7.37
N ILE A 422 -13.90 -1.18 -7.11
CA ILE A 422 -12.53 -1.06 -7.61
C ILE A 422 -12.54 -1.29 -9.12
N VAL A 423 -11.75 -0.49 -9.84
CA VAL A 423 -11.35 -0.77 -11.21
C VAL A 423 -9.83 -0.76 -11.21
N ASP A 424 -9.23 -1.94 -11.08
CA ASP A 424 -7.79 -2.03 -10.90
C ASP A 424 -7.04 -1.54 -12.15
N HIS A 425 -5.83 -1.02 -11.94
CA HIS A 425 -4.96 -0.55 -13.00
C HIS A 425 -3.58 -1.16 -12.90
N LEU A 426 -2.88 -1.16 -14.03
CA LEU A 426 -1.55 -1.74 -14.18
C LEU A 426 -0.52 -1.03 -13.30
N ILE A 427 0.52 -1.78 -12.95
CA ILE A 427 1.74 -1.25 -12.35
C ILE A 427 2.45 -0.29 -13.31
N PRO A 428 3.32 0.63 -12.82
CA PRO A 428 4.12 1.46 -13.71
C PRO A 428 4.99 0.61 -14.64
N PRO A 429 5.42 1.15 -15.81
CA PRO A 429 6.40 0.48 -16.64
C PRO A 429 7.68 0.23 -15.82
N MET A 430 8.24 -0.97 -15.96
CA MET A 430 9.43 -1.41 -15.21
C MET A 430 10.61 -1.58 -16.16
N ALA A 431 11.81 -1.29 -15.70
CA ALA A 431 13.05 -1.57 -16.41
C ALA A 431 14.18 -1.96 -15.46
N ARG A 432 15.24 -2.52 -16.03
CA ARG A 432 16.52 -2.70 -15.35
C ARG A 432 17.17 -1.33 -15.08
N ALA A 433 17.73 -1.15 -13.88
CA ALA A 433 18.34 0.11 -13.47
C ALA A 433 19.55 0.51 -14.33
N GLU A 434 20.33 -0.48 -14.76
CA GLU A 434 21.60 -0.32 -15.49
C GLU A 434 22.68 0.44 -14.69
N SER A 435 23.90 0.43 -15.21
CA SER A 435 25.02 1.16 -14.63
C SER A 435 25.22 2.51 -15.33
N TYR A 436 25.65 3.52 -14.57
CA TYR A 436 25.88 4.88 -15.06
C TYR A 436 27.05 5.53 -14.32
N GLY A 437 27.57 6.62 -14.88
CA GLY A 437 28.63 7.42 -14.25
C GLY A 437 29.78 6.56 -13.71
N ASP A 438 30.02 6.66 -12.41
CA ASP A 438 31.16 6.02 -11.75
C ASP A 438 30.99 4.52 -11.57
N LEU A 439 29.74 4.04 -11.49
CA LEU A 439 29.44 2.61 -11.43
C LEU A 439 29.85 1.93 -12.75
N ALA A 440 29.52 2.55 -13.89
CA ALA A 440 29.94 2.06 -15.20
C ALA A 440 31.46 2.14 -15.39
N ARG A 441 32.12 3.17 -14.84
CA ARG A 441 33.59 3.27 -14.82
C ARG A 441 34.22 2.18 -13.95
N LEU A 442 33.60 1.85 -12.83
CA LEU A 442 34.07 0.80 -11.93
C LEU A 442 33.96 -0.59 -12.59
N GLU A 443 32.85 -0.89 -13.27
CA GLU A 443 32.71 -2.11 -14.08
C GLU A 443 33.85 -2.27 -15.08
N GLN A 444 34.20 -1.22 -15.81
CA GLN A 444 35.32 -1.25 -16.77
C GLN A 444 36.67 -1.54 -16.09
N LEU A 445 36.90 -1.00 -14.89
CA LEU A 445 38.11 -1.27 -14.12
C LEU A 445 38.14 -2.71 -13.58
N LEU A 446 37.00 -3.30 -13.22
CA LEU A 446 36.91 -4.71 -12.82
C LEU A 446 37.21 -5.66 -14.00
N ASP A 447 36.71 -5.33 -15.19
CA ASP A 447 37.05 -6.08 -16.42
C ASP A 447 38.54 -5.96 -16.75
N GLU A 448 39.11 -4.76 -16.64
CA GLU A 448 40.55 -4.55 -16.82
C GLU A 448 41.36 -5.31 -15.76
N TYR A 449 40.89 -5.35 -14.51
CA TYR A 449 41.48 -6.12 -13.43
C TYR A 449 41.55 -7.61 -13.78
N ALA A 450 40.45 -8.20 -14.23
CA ALA A 450 40.37 -9.60 -14.62
C ALA A 450 41.36 -9.93 -15.77
N ASN A 451 41.45 -9.04 -16.77
CA ASN A 451 42.40 -9.18 -17.89
C ASN A 451 43.86 -9.08 -17.43
N ILE A 452 44.19 -8.10 -16.59
CA ILE A 452 45.55 -7.90 -16.05
C ILE A 452 45.95 -9.07 -15.16
N SER A 453 45.04 -9.59 -14.33
CA SER A 453 45.27 -10.75 -13.48
C SER A 453 45.67 -11.99 -14.29
N ALA A 454 45.05 -12.19 -15.46
CA ALA A 454 45.37 -13.32 -16.35
C ALA A 454 46.64 -13.09 -17.19
N MET A 455 46.92 -11.86 -17.62
CA MET A 455 47.94 -11.57 -18.65
C MET A 455 49.23 -10.92 -18.14
N ASP A 456 49.16 -10.06 -17.13
CA ASP A 456 50.31 -9.29 -16.61
C ASP A 456 50.18 -8.98 -15.11
N PRO A 457 50.34 -9.99 -14.22
CA PRO A 457 50.13 -9.83 -12.79
C PRO A 457 51.01 -8.76 -12.12
N ALA A 458 52.13 -8.39 -12.75
CA ALA A 458 53.02 -7.34 -12.24
C ALA A 458 52.36 -5.95 -12.19
N LYS A 459 51.25 -5.74 -12.92
CA LYS A 459 50.48 -4.50 -12.94
C LYS A 459 49.32 -4.47 -11.95
N LEU A 460 49.02 -5.57 -11.25
CA LEU A 460 47.90 -5.64 -10.30
C LEU A 460 47.90 -4.51 -9.26
N PRO A 461 49.03 -4.13 -8.64
CA PRO A 461 49.03 -3.04 -7.67
C PRO A 461 48.54 -1.69 -8.24
N ALA A 462 48.81 -1.42 -9.52
CA ALA A 462 48.41 -0.17 -10.16
C ALA A 462 46.90 -0.12 -10.44
N ILE A 463 46.30 -1.22 -10.92
CA ILE A 463 44.86 -1.29 -11.15
C ILE A 463 44.07 -1.32 -9.83
N ARG A 464 44.57 -2.00 -8.79
CA ARG A 464 43.97 -1.96 -7.44
C ARG A 464 43.95 -0.55 -6.86
N ALA A 465 45.00 0.23 -7.07
CA ALA A 465 45.05 1.63 -6.63
C ALA A 465 44.04 2.51 -7.40
N GLN A 466 43.85 2.27 -8.71
CA GLN A 466 42.86 2.99 -9.51
C GLN A 466 41.43 2.64 -9.07
N ILE A 467 41.12 1.36 -8.87
CA ILE A 467 39.82 0.89 -8.37
C ILE A 467 39.52 1.54 -7.01
N TRP A 468 40.46 1.47 -6.07
CA TRP A 468 40.28 2.08 -4.75
C TRP A 468 40.08 3.61 -4.82
N THR A 469 40.86 4.29 -5.67
CA THR A 469 40.70 5.75 -5.86
C THR A 469 39.29 6.08 -6.38
N LEU A 470 38.76 5.29 -7.31
CA LEU A 470 37.40 5.49 -7.83
C LEU A 470 36.34 5.19 -6.76
N ILE A 471 36.51 4.12 -5.98
CA ILE A 471 35.61 3.77 -4.87
C ILE A 471 35.47 4.96 -3.90
N GLN A 472 36.59 5.53 -3.44
CA GLN A 472 36.58 6.68 -2.53
C GLN A 472 35.99 7.94 -3.17
N ALA A 473 36.31 8.19 -4.45
CA ALA A 473 35.79 9.35 -5.16
C ALA A 473 34.26 9.26 -5.37
N ALA A 474 33.74 8.06 -5.59
CA ALA A 474 32.32 7.78 -5.80
C ALA A 474 31.55 7.52 -4.49
N LYS A 475 32.23 7.59 -3.34
CA LYS A 475 31.71 7.29 -2.00
C LYS A 475 31.23 5.85 -1.80
N LEU A 476 31.72 4.92 -2.62
CA LEU A 476 31.34 3.50 -2.57
C LEU A 476 31.94 2.77 -1.36
N ASP A 477 32.97 3.34 -0.75
CA ASP A 477 33.51 2.90 0.54
C ASP A 477 32.44 2.95 1.64
N HIS A 478 31.52 3.93 1.59
CA HIS A 478 30.37 3.99 2.50
C HIS A 478 29.35 2.88 2.20
N ASP A 479 28.96 2.70 0.94
CA ASP A 479 28.00 1.67 0.53
C ASP A 479 28.44 0.26 0.90
N LEU A 480 29.75 -0.01 0.80
CA LEU A 480 30.37 -1.30 1.04
C LEU A 480 30.79 -1.48 2.51
N GLY A 481 30.68 -0.44 3.34
CA GLY A 481 31.06 -0.47 4.75
C GLY A 481 32.56 -0.68 4.99
N VAL A 482 33.43 -0.05 4.19
CA VAL A 482 34.90 -0.26 4.23
C VAL A 482 35.63 1.06 4.47
N ASP A 483 36.10 1.28 5.70
CA ASP A 483 36.80 2.51 6.12
C ASP A 483 38.22 2.67 5.54
N GLU A 484 38.92 1.55 5.34
CA GLU A 484 40.32 1.53 4.88
C GLU A 484 40.52 0.55 3.73
N ARG A 485 41.45 0.88 2.83
CA ARG A 485 41.81 0.03 1.70
C ARG A 485 42.22 -1.37 2.21
N PRO A 486 41.57 -2.45 1.73
CA PRO A 486 41.97 -3.81 2.09
C PRO A 486 43.42 -4.11 1.70
N HIS A 487 44.07 -5.00 2.46
CA HIS A 487 45.43 -5.43 2.11
C HIS A 487 45.42 -6.13 0.74
N ASP A 488 46.53 -6.05 0.00
CA ASP A 488 46.68 -6.64 -1.34
C ASP A 488 46.36 -8.16 -1.42
N ALA A 489 46.35 -8.87 -0.29
CA ALA A 489 46.04 -10.29 -0.19
C ALA A 489 44.53 -10.56 -0.06
N GLU A 490 43.77 -9.57 0.42
CA GLU A 490 42.32 -9.61 0.67
C GLU A 490 41.55 -8.79 -0.38
N PHE A 491 42.27 -7.98 -1.17
CA PHE A 491 41.68 -7.12 -2.19
C PHE A 491 40.90 -7.91 -3.25
N ASP A 492 41.33 -9.12 -3.58
CA ASP A 492 40.63 -9.97 -4.58
C ASP A 492 39.26 -10.41 -4.06
N ASP A 493 39.17 -10.78 -2.78
CA ASP A 493 37.90 -11.13 -2.13
C ASP A 493 36.99 -9.91 -2.00
N PHE A 494 37.57 -8.74 -1.73
CA PHE A 494 36.85 -7.47 -1.74
C PHE A 494 36.27 -7.13 -3.13
N LEU A 495 37.02 -7.40 -4.21
CA LEU A 495 36.51 -7.22 -5.57
C LEU A 495 35.32 -8.14 -5.89
N LEU A 496 35.28 -9.36 -5.34
CA LEU A 496 34.12 -10.24 -5.49
C LEU A 496 32.87 -9.66 -4.80
N HIS A 497 33.04 -9.06 -3.63
CA HIS A 497 31.95 -8.37 -2.95
C HIS A 497 31.43 -7.17 -3.77
N ILE A 498 32.35 -6.37 -4.34
CA ILE A 498 32.00 -5.25 -5.23
C ILE A 498 31.27 -5.73 -6.48
N ASP A 499 31.75 -6.80 -7.12
CA ASP A 499 31.13 -7.36 -8.34
C ASP A 499 29.69 -7.79 -8.07
N GLY A 500 29.45 -8.46 -6.93
CA GLY A 500 28.10 -8.82 -6.48
C GLY A 500 27.21 -7.60 -6.24
N TRP A 501 27.70 -6.60 -5.51
CA TRP A 501 26.95 -5.38 -5.22
C TRP A 501 26.62 -4.58 -6.50
N LEU A 502 27.59 -4.39 -7.40
CA LEU A 502 27.36 -3.73 -8.69
C LEU A 502 26.33 -4.48 -9.52
N CYS A 503 26.44 -5.81 -9.57
CA CYS A 503 25.47 -6.65 -10.26
C CYS A 503 24.05 -6.43 -9.72
N GLU A 504 23.89 -6.34 -8.40
CA GLU A 504 22.57 -6.14 -7.77
C GLU A 504 21.98 -4.74 -7.95
N VAL A 505 22.81 -3.70 -7.93
CA VAL A 505 22.39 -2.32 -8.22
C VAL A 505 21.99 -2.21 -9.69
N LYS A 506 22.83 -2.72 -10.60
CA LYS A 506 22.59 -2.72 -12.05
C LYS A 506 21.36 -3.55 -12.42
N ASP A 507 21.19 -4.73 -11.83
CA ASP A 507 20.09 -5.66 -12.13
C ASP A 507 18.79 -5.36 -11.39
N ALA A 508 18.78 -4.37 -10.49
CA ALA A 508 17.58 -3.92 -9.82
C ALA A 508 16.47 -3.58 -10.84
N GLN A 509 15.24 -4.00 -10.54
CA GLN A 509 14.06 -3.56 -11.26
C GLN A 509 13.56 -2.28 -10.62
N ILE A 510 13.46 -1.23 -11.44
CA ILE A 510 12.98 0.09 -11.04
C ILE A 510 11.83 0.50 -11.98
N ARG A 511 11.01 1.45 -11.53
CA ARG A 511 10.03 2.08 -12.41
C ARG A 511 10.73 2.93 -13.47
N ASP A 512 10.29 2.80 -14.71
CA ASP A 512 10.77 3.53 -15.89
C ASP A 512 9.73 4.55 -16.39
N GLY A 513 8.87 5.01 -15.49
CA GLY A 513 7.78 5.94 -15.74
C GLY A 513 6.66 5.75 -14.72
N LEU A 514 5.51 6.33 -15.02
CA LEU A 514 4.26 6.16 -14.29
C LEU A 514 3.20 5.56 -15.24
N HIS A 515 2.26 4.80 -14.67
CA HIS A 515 1.13 4.30 -15.44
C HIS A 515 0.16 5.43 -15.79
N ILE A 516 -0.43 5.40 -16.98
CA ILE A 516 -1.55 6.27 -17.36
C ILE A 516 -2.76 5.36 -17.56
N LEU A 517 -3.87 5.67 -16.87
CA LEU A 517 -5.07 4.83 -16.86
C LEU A 517 -5.57 4.56 -18.28
N GLY A 518 -5.68 3.27 -18.65
CA GLY A 518 -6.08 2.82 -19.98
C GLY A 518 -4.96 2.72 -21.02
N GLU A 519 -3.72 3.10 -20.70
CA GLU A 519 -2.60 3.05 -21.62
C GLU A 519 -1.78 1.77 -21.45
N ALA A 520 -2.00 0.79 -22.34
CA ALA A 520 -1.19 -0.43 -22.36
C ALA A 520 0.25 -0.12 -22.79
N PRO A 521 1.27 -0.72 -22.16
CA PRO A 521 2.66 -0.53 -22.57
C PRO A 521 2.89 -1.08 -23.98
N THR A 522 3.68 -0.37 -24.79
CA THR A 522 4.05 -0.76 -26.16
C THR A 522 5.55 -0.59 -26.40
N GLY A 523 6.09 -1.24 -27.44
CA GLY A 523 7.49 -1.10 -27.82
C GLY A 523 8.45 -1.47 -26.69
N GLU A 524 9.44 -0.61 -26.44
CA GLU A 524 10.48 -0.84 -25.41
C GLU A 524 9.89 -0.98 -24.00
N ALA A 525 8.87 -0.20 -23.64
CA ALA A 525 8.22 -0.31 -22.32
C ALA A 525 7.58 -1.69 -22.12
N ARG A 526 6.95 -2.25 -23.17
CA ARG A 526 6.39 -3.61 -23.12
C ARG A 526 7.49 -4.67 -23.07
N VAL A 527 8.56 -4.51 -23.84
CA VAL A 527 9.72 -5.42 -23.79
C VAL A 527 10.29 -5.49 -22.38
N ASN A 528 10.54 -4.34 -21.75
CA ASN A 528 11.11 -4.27 -20.41
C ASN A 528 10.16 -4.84 -19.35
N LEU A 529 8.86 -4.52 -19.43
CA LEU A 529 7.88 -5.06 -18.50
C LEU A 529 7.70 -6.58 -18.64
N VAL A 530 7.65 -7.10 -19.86
CA VAL A 530 7.58 -8.56 -20.09
C VAL A 530 8.86 -9.25 -19.62
N LEU A 531 10.04 -8.65 -19.84
CA LEU A 531 11.28 -9.16 -19.26
C LEU A 531 11.19 -9.23 -17.74
N ALA A 532 10.74 -8.17 -17.08
CA ALA A 532 10.58 -8.11 -15.63
C ALA A 532 9.66 -9.24 -15.11
N MET A 533 8.50 -9.44 -15.74
CA MET A 533 7.55 -10.52 -15.39
C MET A 533 8.14 -11.92 -15.62
N LEU A 534 8.91 -12.09 -16.69
CA LEU A 534 9.55 -13.35 -17.04
C LEU A 534 10.82 -13.66 -16.23
N ARG A 535 11.32 -12.74 -15.41
CA ARG A 535 12.46 -13.04 -14.51
C ARG A 535 12.05 -14.02 -13.43
N ALA A 536 10.85 -13.89 -12.87
CA ALA A 536 10.36 -14.75 -11.81
C ALA A 536 9.96 -16.15 -12.32
N GLN A 537 10.05 -17.14 -11.43
CA GLN A 537 9.41 -18.43 -11.65
C GLN A 537 7.88 -18.28 -11.57
N GLN A 538 7.17 -18.82 -12.56
CA GLN A 538 5.73 -18.61 -12.69
C GLN A 538 4.93 -19.59 -11.84
N MET A 539 3.99 -19.07 -11.06
CA MET A 539 2.92 -19.84 -10.44
C MET A 539 1.67 -19.72 -11.31
N TRP A 540 1.22 -20.84 -11.86
CA TRP A 540 0.12 -20.85 -12.83
C TRP A 540 -0.78 -22.06 -12.64
N GLY A 541 -2.11 -21.86 -12.63
CA GLY A 541 -3.09 -22.92 -12.43
C GLY A 541 -2.89 -23.69 -11.12
N GLY A 542 -2.46 -23.00 -10.05
CA GLY A 542 -2.17 -23.59 -8.75
C GLY A 542 -0.92 -24.47 -8.71
N THR A 543 -0.09 -24.47 -9.76
CA THR A 543 1.18 -25.22 -9.82
C THR A 543 2.36 -24.27 -9.68
N ALA A 544 3.14 -24.45 -8.60
CA ALA A 544 4.40 -23.73 -8.43
C ALA A 544 5.43 -24.18 -9.47
N GLY A 545 6.09 -23.23 -10.14
CA GLY A 545 7.10 -23.54 -11.16
C GLY A 545 6.54 -24.14 -12.44
N ALA A 546 5.29 -23.80 -12.80
CA ALA A 546 4.67 -24.24 -14.04
C ALA A 546 5.48 -23.83 -15.28
N VAL A 547 6.10 -22.64 -15.21
CA VAL A 547 7.05 -22.13 -16.20
C VAL A 547 8.24 -21.53 -15.44
N PRO A 548 9.50 -21.91 -15.77
CA PRO A 548 10.66 -21.32 -15.13
C PRO A 548 10.84 -19.85 -15.53
N GLY A 549 11.61 -19.08 -14.77
CA GLY A 549 12.07 -17.76 -15.20
C GLY A 549 12.90 -17.85 -16.49
N LEU A 550 12.82 -16.85 -17.36
CA LEU A 550 13.52 -16.81 -18.65
C LEU A 550 15.04 -16.90 -18.45
N ARG A 551 15.58 -16.23 -17.43
CA ARG A 551 17.02 -16.27 -17.13
C ARG A 551 17.44 -17.63 -16.59
N ALA A 552 16.64 -18.23 -15.72
CA ALA A 552 16.82 -19.60 -15.24
C ALA A 552 16.82 -20.60 -16.40
N ALA A 553 15.85 -20.49 -17.32
CA ALA A 553 15.79 -21.32 -18.51
C ALA A 553 17.04 -21.17 -19.38
N LEU A 554 17.60 -19.96 -19.49
CA LEU A 554 18.83 -19.66 -20.23
C LEU A 554 20.13 -20.05 -19.48
N GLY A 555 20.03 -20.59 -18.27
CA GLY A 555 21.14 -21.17 -17.52
C GLY A 555 21.62 -20.37 -16.30
N LEU A 556 20.98 -19.24 -15.95
CA LEU A 556 21.30 -18.53 -14.73
C LEU A 556 20.82 -19.37 -13.54
N LYS A 557 21.69 -19.63 -12.56
CA LYS A 557 21.27 -20.34 -11.36
C LYS A 557 20.68 -19.32 -10.38
N GLU A 558 19.43 -19.54 -9.99
CA GLU A 558 18.81 -18.77 -8.90
C GLU A 558 19.64 -18.98 -7.61
N ASN A 559 19.88 -17.91 -6.85
CA ASN A 559 20.82 -17.87 -5.71
C ASN A 559 22.28 -18.22 -5.98
N SER A 560 22.76 -18.14 -7.23
CA SER A 560 24.21 -18.22 -7.44
C SER A 560 24.88 -16.87 -7.24
N ASP A 561 26.07 -16.89 -6.63
CA ASP A 561 27.09 -15.84 -6.75
C ASP A 561 27.66 -15.82 -8.19
N ALA A 562 26.76 -15.83 -9.19
CA ALA A 562 27.15 -15.77 -10.59
C ALA A 562 27.91 -14.46 -10.82
N PRO A 563 29.06 -14.50 -11.50
CA PRO A 563 29.79 -13.27 -11.83
C PRO A 563 28.90 -12.30 -12.60
N ALA A 564 29.05 -11.00 -12.37
CA ALA A 564 28.23 -9.96 -13.02
C ALA A 564 28.21 -10.10 -14.56
N ALA A 565 29.36 -10.44 -15.15
CA ALA A 565 29.50 -10.67 -16.58
C ALA A 565 28.64 -11.84 -17.12
N GLU A 566 28.39 -12.87 -16.29
CA GLU A 566 27.50 -13.98 -16.67
C GLU A 566 26.04 -13.54 -16.64
N VAL A 567 25.63 -12.81 -15.61
CA VAL A 567 24.28 -12.23 -15.48
C VAL A 567 23.98 -11.32 -16.68
N ASP A 568 24.88 -10.41 -17.02
CA ASP A 568 24.72 -9.49 -18.15
C ASP A 568 24.60 -10.21 -19.50
N ARG A 569 25.42 -11.24 -19.73
CA ARG A 569 25.35 -12.03 -20.96
C ARG A 569 23.99 -12.73 -21.09
N ILE A 570 23.46 -13.27 -20.00
CA ILE A 570 22.16 -13.95 -19.99
C ILE A 570 21.03 -12.94 -20.16
N GLU A 571 21.09 -11.79 -19.48
CA GLU A 571 20.12 -10.70 -19.64
C GLU A 571 20.08 -10.19 -21.08
N ALA A 572 21.23 -9.95 -21.71
CA ALA A 572 21.29 -9.52 -23.11
C ALA A 572 20.67 -10.56 -24.06
N ARG A 573 20.87 -11.85 -23.79
CA ARG A 573 20.23 -12.94 -24.55
C ARG A 573 18.72 -12.98 -24.33
N ALA A 574 18.26 -12.84 -23.08
CA ALA A 574 16.84 -12.76 -22.72
C ALA A 574 16.17 -11.57 -23.44
N HIS A 575 16.77 -10.38 -23.33
CA HIS A 575 16.31 -9.17 -23.99
C HIS A 575 16.22 -9.37 -25.51
N SER A 576 17.26 -9.91 -26.16
CA SER A 576 17.25 -10.17 -27.60
C SER A 576 16.09 -11.08 -28.03
N LEU A 577 15.78 -12.12 -27.24
CA LEU A 577 14.67 -13.03 -27.52
C LEU A 577 13.30 -12.33 -27.37
N VAL A 578 13.10 -11.56 -26.30
CA VAL A 578 11.86 -10.80 -26.06
C VAL A 578 11.67 -9.73 -27.13
N SER A 579 12.70 -8.95 -27.46
CA SER A 579 12.62 -7.95 -28.55
C SER A 579 12.32 -8.59 -29.90
N ALA A 580 12.83 -9.80 -30.16
CA ALA A 580 12.53 -10.53 -31.39
C ALA A 580 11.06 -11.00 -31.46
N MET A 581 10.43 -11.30 -30.31
CA MET A 581 9.00 -11.58 -30.22
C MET A 581 8.16 -10.31 -30.39
N GLU A 582 8.56 -9.20 -29.76
CA GLU A 582 7.93 -7.88 -29.95
C GLU A 582 7.91 -7.48 -31.43
N ALA A 583 9.03 -7.64 -32.14
CA ALA A 583 9.13 -7.35 -33.58
C ALA A 583 8.29 -8.27 -34.49
N ARG A 584 7.66 -9.30 -33.92
CA ARG A 584 6.80 -10.28 -34.61
C ARG A 584 5.38 -10.26 -34.03
N ASP A 585 5.01 -9.15 -33.41
CA ASP A 585 3.69 -8.91 -32.82
C ASP A 585 3.26 -10.01 -31.83
N TRP A 586 4.24 -10.63 -31.17
CA TRP A 586 4.01 -11.73 -30.23
C TRP A 586 3.25 -12.93 -30.81
N ASP A 587 3.36 -13.22 -32.11
CA ASP A 587 2.76 -14.40 -32.71
C ASP A 587 3.34 -15.70 -32.08
N PRO A 588 2.52 -16.55 -31.42
CA PRO A 588 2.99 -17.81 -30.84
C PRO A 588 3.65 -18.74 -31.86
N ALA A 589 3.26 -18.68 -33.14
CA ALA A 589 3.88 -19.48 -34.20
C ALA A 589 5.34 -19.09 -34.47
N ALA A 590 5.75 -17.88 -34.10
CA ALA A 590 7.10 -17.39 -34.33
C ALA A 590 8.12 -17.83 -33.28
N VAL A 591 7.67 -18.34 -32.13
CA VAL A 591 8.52 -18.79 -31.02
C VAL A 591 9.57 -19.80 -31.48
N ALA A 592 9.19 -20.78 -32.30
CA ALA A 592 10.11 -21.79 -32.81
C ALA A 592 11.27 -21.18 -33.63
N GLY A 593 11.01 -20.11 -34.37
CA GLY A 593 12.02 -19.39 -35.15
C GLY A 593 12.91 -18.51 -34.28
N VAL A 594 12.34 -17.81 -33.30
CA VAL A 594 13.07 -16.95 -32.36
C VAL A 594 13.98 -17.78 -31.44
N CYS A 595 13.49 -18.91 -30.95
CA CYS A 595 14.20 -19.83 -30.07
C CYS A 595 15.08 -20.85 -30.80
N ALA A 596 15.34 -20.71 -32.10
CA ALA A 596 16.12 -21.69 -32.87
C ALA A 596 17.51 -21.97 -32.26
N ASN A 597 18.14 -20.95 -31.65
CA ASN A 597 19.42 -21.05 -30.95
C ASN A 597 19.28 -20.99 -29.42
N ALA A 598 18.06 -21.12 -28.89
CA ALA A 598 17.73 -21.12 -27.47
C ALA A 598 16.46 -21.94 -27.20
N PRO A 599 16.40 -23.23 -27.60
CA PRO A 599 15.20 -24.06 -27.47
C PRO A 599 14.68 -24.14 -26.03
N GLU A 600 15.56 -23.99 -25.04
CA GLU A 600 15.24 -23.91 -23.62
C GLU A 600 14.29 -22.76 -23.25
N ALA A 601 14.31 -21.64 -24.01
CA ALA A 601 13.45 -20.49 -23.77
C ALA A 601 12.06 -20.61 -24.43
N ALA A 602 11.83 -21.63 -25.27
CA ALA A 602 10.62 -21.73 -26.09
C ALA A 602 9.34 -21.81 -25.25
N GLN A 603 9.34 -22.61 -24.16
CA GLN A 603 8.20 -22.70 -23.26
C GLN A 603 7.84 -21.35 -22.63
N VAL A 604 8.86 -20.60 -22.20
CA VAL A 604 8.72 -19.29 -21.55
C VAL A 604 8.18 -18.25 -22.52
N LEU A 605 8.70 -18.19 -23.76
CA LEU A 605 8.19 -17.25 -24.77
C LEU A 605 6.82 -17.63 -25.30
N THR A 606 6.47 -18.92 -25.37
CA THR A 606 5.10 -19.34 -25.66
C THR A 606 4.14 -18.86 -24.57
N PHE A 607 4.51 -19.02 -23.29
CA PHE A 607 3.70 -18.50 -22.18
C PHE A 607 3.53 -16.99 -22.25
N ALA A 608 4.61 -16.24 -22.54
CA ALA A 608 4.54 -14.80 -22.72
C ALA A 608 3.58 -14.38 -23.86
N ALA A 609 3.66 -15.06 -25.01
CA ALA A 609 2.84 -14.79 -26.19
C ALA A 609 1.36 -15.17 -26.03
N THR A 610 1.06 -16.17 -25.18
CA THR A 610 -0.29 -16.72 -25.02
C THR A 610 -1.03 -16.20 -23.79
N GLU A 611 -0.29 -15.83 -22.73
CA GLU A 611 -0.87 -15.37 -21.46
C GLU A 611 -0.50 -13.92 -21.15
N ILE A 612 0.80 -13.60 -21.03
CA ILE A 612 1.24 -12.29 -20.52
C ILE A 612 0.80 -11.15 -21.46
N VAL A 613 1.18 -11.21 -22.73
CA VAL A 613 0.95 -10.10 -23.67
C VAL A 613 -0.53 -9.89 -23.99
N PRO A 614 -1.35 -10.94 -24.23
CA PRO A 614 -2.80 -10.76 -24.39
C PRO A 614 -3.47 -10.15 -23.15
N ARG A 615 -3.01 -10.49 -21.94
CA ARG A 615 -3.55 -9.92 -20.70
C ARG A 615 -3.08 -8.48 -20.48
N LEU A 616 -1.83 -8.16 -20.80
CA LEU A 616 -1.34 -6.77 -20.82
C LEU A 616 -2.10 -5.90 -21.82
N ALA A 617 -2.46 -6.44 -22.98
CA ALA A 617 -3.28 -5.73 -23.96
C ALA A 617 -4.66 -5.34 -23.40
N GLY A 618 -5.17 -6.08 -22.40
CA GLY A 618 -6.44 -5.77 -21.72
C GLY A 618 -6.39 -4.55 -20.79
N THR A 619 -5.24 -3.91 -20.62
CA THR A 619 -5.08 -2.64 -19.87
C THR A 619 -5.93 -1.51 -20.46
N ASP A 620 -6.23 -1.57 -21.76
CA ASP A 620 -7.13 -0.62 -22.44
C ASP A 620 -8.56 -0.60 -21.84
N LYS A 621 -8.95 -1.66 -21.12
CA LYS A 621 -10.26 -1.78 -20.47
C LYS A 621 -10.37 -0.95 -19.20
N GLU A 622 -9.30 -0.41 -18.63
CA GLU A 622 -9.35 0.33 -17.35
C GLU A 622 -10.31 1.53 -17.40
N LEU A 623 -10.14 2.43 -18.40
CA LEU A 623 -11.03 3.57 -18.58
C LEU A 623 -12.47 3.13 -18.89
N HIS A 624 -12.62 2.09 -19.70
CA HIS A 624 -13.93 1.53 -20.03
C HIS A 624 -14.61 0.88 -18.82
N GLY A 625 -13.85 0.27 -17.90
CA GLY A 625 -14.34 -0.27 -16.64
C GLY A 625 -14.88 0.83 -15.73
N VAL A 626 -14.19 1.97 -15.63
CA VAL A 626 -14.71 3.14 -14.90
C VAL A 626 -16.04 3.61 -15.48
N LEU A 627 -16.13 3.76 -16.81
CA LEU A 627 -17.37 4.18 -17.44
C LEU A 627 -18.49 3.14 -17.33
N HIS A 628 -18.15 1.85 -17.41
CA HIS A 628 -19.10 0.77 -17.24
C HIS A 628 -19.68 0.75 -15.81
N ALA A 629 -18.85 1.00 -14.80
CA ALA A 629 -19.31 1.17 -13.42
C ALA A 629 -20.24 2.40 -13.30
N LEU A 630 -19.90 3.50 -13.97
CA LEU A 630 -20.74 4.70 -14.05
C LEU A 630 -22.06 4.48 -14.82
N ASP A 631 -22.14 3.48 -15.69
CA ASP A 631 -23.37 3.01 -16.33
C ASP A 631 -24.19 2.04 -15.45
N GLY A 632 -23.74 1.80 -14.21
CA GLY A 632 -24.35 0.82 -13.32
C GLY A 632 -24.13 -0.62 -13.81
N GLY A 633 -22.98 -0.88 -14.43
CA GLY A 633 -22.54 -2.19 -14.88
C GLY A 633 -21.95 -3.07 -13.78
N TYR A 634 -21.88 -4.37 -14.04
CA TYR A 634 -21.14 -5.30 -13.20
C TYR A 634 -19.65 -5.26 -13.58
N ILE A 635 -18.77 -4.94 -12.63
CA ILE A 635 -17.33 -4.99 -12.86
C ILE A 635 -16.81 -6.39 -12.50
N PRO A 636 -16.24 -7.15 -13.46
CA PRO A 636 -15.70 -8.47 -13.20
C PRO A 636 -14.62 -8.44 -12.11
N ALA A 637 -14.65 -9.42 -11.23
CA ALA A 637 -13.61 -9.60 -10.22
C ALA A 637 -12.39 -10.34 -10.79
N GLY A 638 -11.28 -10.28 -10.06
CA GLY A 638 -10.05 -11.01 -10.36
C GLY A 638 -9.08 -10.96 -9.20
N PRO A 639 -8.00 -11.75 -9.21
CA PRO A 639 -7.02 -11.70 -8.13
C PRO A 639 -6.17 -10.44 -8.23
N SER A 640 -5.68 -9.99 -7.08
CA SER A 640 -4.73 -8.88 -6.92
C SER A 640 -3.35 -9.37 -6.50
N GLY A 641 -2.30 -8.60 -6.79
CA GLY A 641 -0.92 -8.94 -6.43
C GLY A 641 0.11 -8.38 -7.42
N SER A 642 1.39 -8.64 -7.17
CA SER A 642 2.46 -8.23 -8.08
C SER A 642 2.58 -9.20 -9.26
N PRO A 643 2.40 -8.74 -10.53
CA PRO A 643 2.69 -9.58 -11.68
C PRO A 643 4.19 -9.88 -11.84
N LEU A 644 5.07 -9.14 -11.15
CA LEU A 644 6.52 -9.37 -11.15
C LEU A 644 6.94 -10.54 -10.24
N ARG A 645 6.04 -11.01 -9.38
CA ARG A 645 6.28 -12.14 -8.46
C ARG A 645 5.83 -13.49 -9.04
N GLY A 646 5.73 -13.59 -10.37
CA GLY A 646 5.30 -14.79 -11.07
C GLY A 646 3.79 -15.07 -10.99
N LEU A 647 2.97 -14.04 -10.69
CA LEU A 647 1.52 -14.13 -10.48
C LEU A 647 0.75 -13.51 -11.67
N ILE A 648 0.87 -14.09 -12.86
CA ILE A 648 0.34 -13.47 -14.09
C ILE A 648 -1.20 -13.41 -14.16
N ASN A 649 -1.92 -14.22 -13.37
CA ASN A 649 -3.39 -14.26 -13.38
C ASN A 649 -4.02 -13.01 -12.75
N VAL A 650 -3.22 -12.17 -12.09
CA VAL A 650 -3.61 -10.81 -11.73
C VAL A 650 -3.85 -9.94 -12.97
N LEU A 651 -3.36 -10.31 -14.14
CA LEU A 651 -3.72 -9.64 -15.40
C LEU A 651 -4.90 -10.37 -16.09
N PRO A 652 -5.75 -9.69 -16.87
CA PRO A 652 -5.72 -8.26 -17.22
C PRO A 652 -6.19 -7.35 -16.07
N THR A 653 -5.89 -6.05 -16.17
CA THR A 653 -6.45 -5.01 -15.29
C THR A 653 -7.85 -4.55 -15.76
N GLY A 654 -8.45 -3.57 -15.09
CA GLY A 654 -9.81 -3.11 -15.30
C GLY A 654 -10.86 -3.92 -14.52
N ARG A 655 -10.47 -4.57 -13.42
CA ARG A 655 -11.29 -5.50 -12.62
C ARG A 655 -11.52 -5.01 -11.19
N ASN A 656 -12.59 -5.48 -10.58
CA ASN A 656 -12.90 -5.24 -9.17
C ASN A 656 -12.23 -6.33 -8.32
N PHE A 657 -10.92 -6.22 -8.12
CA PHE A 657 -10.15 -7.33 -7.56
C PHE A 657 -10.68 -7.83 -6.20
N TYR A 658 -10.45 -9.09 -5.90
CA TYR A 658 -10.58 -9.69 -4.59
C TYR A 658 -9.21 -9.94 -3.97
N THR A 659 -9.19 -10.21 -2.67
CA THR A 659 -7.96 -10.43 -1.92
C THR A 659 -7.61 -11.92 -1.81
N VAL A 660 -7.69 -12.49 -0.62
CA VAL A 660 -7.32 -13.88 -0.32
C VAL A 660 -8.28 -14.46 0.73
N ASP A 661 -8.32 -15.78 0.87
CA ASP A 661 -8.97 -16.40 2.04
C ASP A 661 -8.10 -16.15 3.28
N PRO A 662 -8.52 -15.31 4.24
CA PRO A 662 -7.68 -14.97 5.40
C PRO A 662 -7.40 -16.17 6.30
N LYS A 663 -8.18 -17.26 6.20
CA LYS A 663 -7.95 -18.50 6.96
C LYS A 663 -6.91 -19.43 6.33
N ALA A 664 -6.44 -19.11 5.13
CA ALA A 664 -5.41 -19.87 4.41
C ALA A 664 -4.00 -19.25 4.54
N ILE A 665 -3.82 -18.31 5.46
CA ILE A 665 -2.55 -17.61 5.71
C ILE A 665 -1.91 -18.10 7.03
N PRO A 666 -0.60 -18.42 7.04
CA PRO A 666 0.29 -18.50 5.88
C PRO A 666 -0.01 -19.73 5.01
N SER A 667 0.25 -19.61 3.71
CA SER A 667 0.28 -20.78 2.81
C SER A 667 1.52 -21.64 3.05
N ARG A 668 1.57 -22.85 2.47
CA ARG A 668 2.77 -23.71 2.54
C ARG A 668 4.00 -23.09 1.87
N LEU A 669 3.82 -22.39 0.75
CA LEU A 669 4.91 -21.70 0.06
C LEU A 669 5.39 -20.48 0.87
N ALA A 670 4.45 -19.74 1.45
CA ALA A 670 4.78 -18.64 2.35
C ALA A 670 5.53 -19.12 3.60
N TRP A 671 5.22 -20.33 4.09
CA TRP A 671 5.99 -20.98 5.15
C TRP A 671 7.45 -21.22 4.75
N GLU A 672 7.71 -21.77 3.56
CA GLU A 672 9.07 -21.97 3.05
C GLU A 672 9.84 -20.64 2.93
N THR A 673 9.21 -19.60 2.38
CA THR A 673 9.81 -18.26 2.27
C THR A 673 10.04 -17.62 3.64
N GLY A 674 9.08 -17.73 4.57
CA GLY A 674 9.22 -17.23 5.94
C GLY A 674 10.35 -17.93 6.74
N GLN A 675 10.55 -19.23 6.52
CA GLN A 675 11.71 -19.94 7.08
C GLN A 675 13.02 -19.40 6.49
N ALA A 676 13.09 -19.19 5.18
CA ALA A 676 14.27 -18.64 4.52
C ALA A 676 14.59 -17.22 5.01
N LEU A 677 13.57 -16.38 5.22
CA LEU A 677 13.70 -15.04 5.80
C LEU A 677 14.29 -15.10 7.21
N ALA A 678 13.69 -15.92 8.09
CA ALA A 678 14.15 -16.07 9.47
C ALA A 678 15.61 -16.58 9.51
N ASP A 679 15.94 -17.60 8.72
CA ASP A 679 17.29 -18.16 8.69
C ASP A 679 18.31 -17.17 8.10
N SER A 680 17.92 -16.39 7.09
CA SER A 680 18.75 -15.33 6.51
C SER A 680 19.02 -14.21 7.50
N LEU A 681 17.98 -13.74 8.21
CA LEU A 681 18.08 -12.70 9.23
C LEU A 681 19.01 -13.11 10.38
N LEU A 682 18.81 -14.31 10.92
CA LEU A 682 19.61 -14.80 12.04
C LEU A 682 21.06 -15.09 11.65
N ARG A 683 21.30 -15.56 10.42
CA ARG A 683 22.66 -15.75 9.89
C ARG A 683 23.38 -14.42 9.78
N ARG A 684 22.74 -13.42 9.15
CA ARG A 684 23.32 -12.09 8.95
C ARG A 684 23.68 -11.43 10.28
N TYR A 685 22.77 -11.47 11.26
CA TYR A 685 23.04 -10.92 12.59
C TYR A 685 24.26 -11.57 13.28
N ARG A 686 24.42 -12.90 13.16
CA ARG A 686 25.53 -13.61 13.77
C ARG A 686 26.86 -13.33 13.08
N GLU A 687 26.85 -13.13 11.77
CA GLU A 687 28.01 -12.71 10.98
C GLU A 687 28.44 -11.30 11.40
N ASP A 688 27.53 -10.33 11.37
CA ASP A 688 27.81 -8.94 11.75
C ASP A 688 28.29 -8.83 13.21
N SER A 689 27.64 -9.57 14.13
CA SER A 689 27.99 -9.57 15.56
C SER A 689 29.30 -10.31 15.88
N ALA A 690 29.87 -11.05 14.94
CA ALA A 690 31.16 -11.73 15.09
C ALA A 690 32.36 -10.83 14.72
N VAL A 691 32.14 -9.81 13.89
CA VAL A 691 33.18 -8.86 13.45
C VAL A 691 33.43 -7.80 14.55
N PRO A 692 34.69 -7.48 14.91
CA PRO A 692 34.97 -6.36 15.81
C PRO A 692 34.64 -5.05 15.10
N THR A 693 33.56 -4.37 15.47
CA THR A 693 33.31 -2.99 15.02
C THR A 693 34.42 -2.06 15.56
N PRO A 694 35.01 -1.20 14.70
CA PRO A 694 35.77 -0.06 15.18
C PRO A 694 34.85 0.83 16.04
N LEU A 695 35.40 1.41 17.11
CA LEU A 695 34.69 2.37 17.94
C LEU A 695 34.25 3.56 17.09
N SER A 696 32.95 3.63 16.75
CA SER A 696 32.33 4.87 16.29
C SER A 696 32.48 5.93 17.39
N VAL A 697 32.95 7.11 16.99
CA VAL A 697 33.44 8.18 17.87
C VAL A 697 32.35 9.23 18.12
N SER A 698 31.18 8.89 18.68
CA SER A 698 30.20 9.93 19.07
C SER A 698 28.99 9.47 19.90
N ALA A 699 29.16 8.64 20.93
CA ALA A 699 28.06 8.38 21.91
C ALA A 699 28.51 8.64 23.36
N PRO A 700 27.79 9.48 24.15
CA PRO A 700 28.08 9.65 25.57
C PRO A 700 27.67 8.40 26.35
N ALA A 701 28.63 7.79 27.04
CA ALA A 701 28.43 6.58 27.83
C ALA A 701 27.56 6.83 29.08
N SER A 702 26.31 6.33 29.09
CA SER A 702 25.58 6.16 30.36
C SER A 702 24.39 5.16 30.32
N HIS A 703 24.62 3.86 30.07
CA HIS A 703 23.92 2.75 30.76
C HIS A 703 24.44 1.36 30.33
N PRO A 704 24.40 0.33 31.22
CA PRO A 704 24.94 -1.00 30.93
C PRO A 704 23.85 -1.90 30.36
N ALA A 705 23.48 -1.74 29.08
CA ALA A 705 22.91 -2.87 28.35
C ALA A 705 24.07 -3.85 28.11
N GLN A 706 24.00 -5.07 28.65
CA GLN A 706 25.04 -6.07 28.40
C GLN A 706 25.06 -6.36 26.89
N PRO A 707 26.16 -6.08 26.17
CA PRO A 707 26.28 -6.51 24.79
C PRO A 707 26.22 -8.05 24.76
N ALA A 708 25.49 -8.61 23.80
CA ALA A 708 25.48 -10.05 23.60
C ALA A 708 26.92 -10.54 23.38
N PRO A 709 27.28 -11.76 23.84
CA PRO A 709 28.55 -12.36 23.48
C PRO A 709 28.70 -12.39 21.95
N ARG A 710 29.90 -12.11 21.44
CA ARG A 710 30.17 -12.10 19.99
C ARG A 710 29.68 -13.39 19.32
N GLY A 711 28.94 -13.25 18.22
CA GLY A 711 28.41 -14.37 17.43
C GLY A 711 27.27 -15.19 18.05
N ASP A 712 26.66 -14.71 19.15
CA ASP A 712 25.48 -15.32 19.78
C ASP A 712 24.17 -14.96 19.04
N TRP A 713 23.08 -15.64 19.36
CA TRP A 713 21.76 -15.41 18.77
C TRP A 713 21.09 -14.13 19.30
N PRO A 714 20.30 -13.41 18.49
CA PRO A 714 19.53 -12.29 18.99
C PRO A 714 18.48 -12.79 19.99
N ARG A 715 18.33 -12.10 21.12
CA ARG A 715 17.34 -12.46 22.15
C ARG A 715 15.92 -12.07 21.76
N SER A 716 15.77 -10.98 21.02
CA SER A 716 14.47 -10.54 20.50
C SER A 716 14.61 -9.88 19.14
N VAL A 717 13.67 -10.18 18.25
CA VAL A 717 13.44 -9.51 16.97
C VAL A 717 12.17 -8.66 17.07
N GLY A 718 12.20 -7.44 16.58
CA GLY A 718 11.03 -6.61 16.30
C GLY A 718 10.71 -6.69 14.82
N LEU A 719 9.49 -7.09 14.45
CA LEU A 719 9.06 -7.19 13.05
C LEU A 719 7.79 -6.37 12.81
N SER A 720 7.81 -5.54 11.77
CA SER A 720 6.61 -4.83 11.31
C SER A 720 5.89 -5.64 10.23
N VAL A 721 4.59 -5.89 10.41
CA VAL A 721 3.78 -6.80 9.57
C VAL A 721 2.57 -6.06 9.00
N TRP A 722 2.40 -6.11 7.68
CA TRP A 722 1.36 -5.38 6.96
C TRP A 722 0.35 -6.30 6.29
N GLY A 723 -0.92 -5.88 6.23
CA GLY A 723 -1.96 -6.65 5.56
C GLY A 723 -1.75 -6.73 4.04
N THR A 724 -1.27 -5.67 3.40
CA THR A 724 -0.98 -5.66 1.96
C THR A 724 0.12 -6.70 1.61
N SER A 725 1.16 -6.79 2.44
CA SER A 725 2.22 -7.81 2.35
C SER A 725 1.68 -9.24 2.47
N ALA A 726 0.81 -9.51 3.46
CA ALA A 726 0.20 -10.82 3.64
C ALA A 726 -0.69 -11.23 2.45
N MET A 727 -1.35 -10.27 1.79
CA MET A 727 -2.16 -10.53 0.59
C MET A 727 -1.32 -10.79 -0.66
N ARG A 728 -0.20 -10.07 -0.86
CA ARG A 728 0.72 -10.30 -1.99
C ARG A 728 1.44 -11.64 -1.89
N THR A 729 1.80 -12.04 -0.68
CA THR A 729 2.70 -13.19 -0.44
C THR A 729 1.98 -14.43 0.06
N SER A 730 0.71 -14.32 0.45
CA SER A 730 -0.01 -15.33 1.23
C SER A 730 0.64 -15.63 2.59
N GLY A 731 1.36 -14.67 3.19
CA GLY A 731 1.73 -14.69 4.60
C GLY A 731 3.21 -14.85 4.97
N ASP A 732 4.15 -14.39 4.15
CA ASP A 732 5.59 -14.56 4.41
C ASP A 732 6.00 -14.01 5.80
N ASP A 733 5.56 -12.79 6.14
CA ASP A 733 5.87 -12.15 7.43
C ASP A 733 5.33 -12.95 8.63
N ALA A 734 4.10 -13.47 8.53
CA ALA A 734 3.52 -14.28 9.59
C ALA A 734 4.26 -15.62 9.74
N ALA A 735 4.68 -16.22 8.63
CA ALA A 735 5.53 -17.40 8.64
C ALA A 735 6.91 -17.14 9.23
N GLU A 736 7.53 -15.99 8.97
CA GLU A 736 8.81 -15.59 9.55
C GLU A 736 8.72 -15.49 11.08
N VAL A 737 7.68 -14.86 11.62
CA VAL A 737 7.44 -14.82 13.08
C VAL A 737 7.34 -16.23 13.65
N LEU A 738 6.53 -17.09 13.03
CA LEU A 738 6.37 -18.47 13.48
C LEU A 738 7.69 -19.26 13.41
N ALA A 739 8.47 -19.08 12.35
CA ALA A 739 9.78 -19.70 12.19
C ALA A 739 10.77 -19.24 13.26
N LEU A 740 10.83 -17.94 13.58
CA LEU A 740 11.69 -17.39 14.64
C LEU A 740 11.36 -18.01 16.02
N LEU A 741 10.06 -18.14 16.34
CA LEU A 741 9.56 -18.81 17.55
C LEU A 741 9.79 -20.33 17.54
N GLY A 742 10.04 -20.92 16.37
CA GLY A 742 10.18 -22.36 16.18
C GLY A 742 8.84 -23.10 16.25
N VAL A 743 7.82 -22.54 15.63
CA VAL A 743 6.45 -23.06 15.57
C VAL A 743 6.06 -23.24 14.11
N GLN A 744 5.52 -24.41 13.74
CA GLN A 744 5.03 -24.69 12.40
C GLN A 744 3.50 -24.58 12.33
N PRO A 745 2.91 -23.99 11.27
CA PRO A 745 1.49 -24.11 11.00
C PRO A 745 1.10 -25.55 10.63
N VAL A 746 -0.17 -25.90 10.88
CA VAL A 746 -0.79 -27.17 10.47
C VAL A 746 -1.95 -26.88 9.53
N TRP A 747 -1.89 -27.42 8.30
CA TRP A 747 -2.92 -27.19 7.28
C TRP A 747 -3.88 -28.36 7.15
N ASP A 748 -5.17 -28.05 6.98
CA ASP A 748 -6.14 -29.01 6.48
C ASP A 748 -5.89 -29.30 4.98
N GLU A 749 -5.76 -30.58 4.61
CA GLU A 749 -5.38 -30.97 3.24
C GLU A 749 -6.42 -30.57 2.19
N ALA A 750 -7.71 -30.58 2.54
CA ALA A 750 -8.79 -30.34 1.59
C ALA A 750 -9.04 -28.85 1.33
N SER A 751 -9.08 -28.05 2.39
CA SER A 751 -9.37 -26.61 2.32
C SER A 751 -8.14 -25.73 2.23
N ARG A 752 -6.93 -26.29 2.45
CA ARG A 752 -5.66 -25.57 2.58
C ARG A 752 -5.64 -24.51 3.70
N ARG A 753 -6.68 -24.46 4.54
CA ARG A 753 -6.75 -23.53 5.67
C ARG A 753 -5.82 -23.96 6.79
N VAL A 754 -5.28 -22.99 7.51
CA VAL A 754 -4.55 -23.25 8.75
C VAL A 754 -5.54 -23.72 9.80
N SER A 755 -5.28 -24.90 10.35
CA SER A 755 -6.13 -25.62 11.32
C SER A 755 -5.55 -25.62 12.73
N GLY A 756 -4.26 -25.30 12.87
CA GLY A 756 -3.56 -25.24 14.15
C GLY A 756 -2.09 -24.90 13.97
N ILE A 757 -1.33 -24.99 15.07
CA ILE A 757 0.12 -24.77 15.14
C ILE A 757 0.77 -25.82 16.04
N GLU A 758 2.02 -26.17 15.77
CA GLU A 758 2.80 -27.13 16.55
C GLU A 758 4.22 -26.61 16.82
N PRO A 759 4.80 -26.84 18.01
CA PRO A 759 6.16 -26.43 18.29
C PRO A 759 7.16 -27.40 17.64
N ILE A 760 8.12 -26.87 16.89
CA ILE A 760 9.26 -27.64 16.36
C ILE A 760 10.18 -28.00 17.54
N PRO A 761 10.57 -29.27 17.75
CA PRO A 761 11.49 -29.66 18.83
C PRO A 761 12.84 -28.95 18.70
N LEU A 762 13.48 -28.55 19.82
CA LEU A 762 14.78 -27.85 19.79
C LEU A 762 15.88 -28.63 19.03
N SER A 763 15.84 -29.96 19.08
CA SER A 763 16.79 -30.81 18.35
C SER A 763 16.66 -30.71 16.83
N GLU A 764 15.46 -30.39 16.34
CA GLU A 764 15.17 -30.16 14.93
C GLU A 764 15.38 -28.69 14.57
N LEU A 765 14.96 -27.77 15.44
CA LEU A 765 15.15 -26.32 15.25
C LEU A 765 16.64 -25.93 15.17
N GLY A 766 17.52 -26.63 15.88
CA GLY A 766 18.98 -26.46 15.79
C GLY A 766 19.52 -25.15 16.38
N ARG A 767 18.65 -24.32 16.96
CA ARG A 767 18.96 -23.02 17.59
C ARG A 767 17.96 -22.73 18.72
N PRO A 768 18.22 -21.70 19.55
CA PRO A 768 17.22 -21.20 20.50
C PRO A 768 15.94 -20.71 19.80
N ARG A 769 14.83 -20.73 20.53
CA ARG A 769 13.62 -19.97 20.17
C ARG A 769 13.87 -18.49 20.42
N ILE A 770 13.71 -17.69 19.37
CA ILE A 770 13.93 -16.24 19.42
C ILE A 770 12.64 -15.56 19.87
N ASP A 771 12.71 -14.59 20.79
CA ASP A 771 11.54 -13.81 21.16
C ASP A 771 11.18 -12.84 20.02
N VAL A 772 9.89 -12.59 19.79
CA VAL A 772 9.45 -11.76 18.67
C VAL A 772 8.41 -10.76 19.17
N THR A 773 8.69 -9.47 18.96
CA THR A 773 7.72 -8.39 19.14
C THR A 773 7.18 -8.00 17.77
N VAL A 774 5.87 -8.08 17.59
CA VAL A 774 5.23 -7.86 16.28
C VAL A 774 4.48 -6.53 16.32
N ARG A 775 4.80 -5.63 15.39
CA ARG A 775 4.00 -4.43 15.11
C ARG A 775 3.11 -4.68 13.90
N ILE A 776 1.83 -4.94 14.12
CA ILE A 776 0.83 -5.06 13.04
C ILE A 776 0.30 -3.68 12.63
N SER A 777 0.01 -3.48 11.35
CA SER A 777 -0.74 -2.30 10.90
C SER A 777 -2.23 -2.42 11.26
N GLY A 778 -2.94 -1.29 11.34
CA GLY A 778 -4.40 -1.30 11.57
C GLY A 778 -5.16 -2.15 10.53
N PHE A 779 -4.74 -2.12 9.26
CA PHE A 779 -5.36 -2.97 8.25
C PHE A 779 -5.05 -4.47 8.43
N PHE A 780 -3.86 -4.84 8.92
CA PHE A 780 -3.56 -6.25 9.22
C PHE A 780 -4.50 -6.80 10.31
N ARG A 781 -4.75 -6.01 11.37
CA ARG A 781 -5.77 -6.33 12.39
C ARG A 781 -7.14 -6.59 11.75
N ASP A 782 -7.57 -5.68 10.87
CA ASP A 782 -8.90 -5.72 10.25
C ASP A 782 -9.09 -6.94 9.33
N ALA A 783 -8.07 -7.26 8.52
CA ALA A 783 -8.17 -8.31 7.51
C ALA A 783 -7.78 -9.71 8.01
N PHE A 784 -6.92 -9.80 9.03
CA PHE A 784 -6.31 -11.06 9.49
C PHE A 784 -6.42 -11.30 11.00
N PRO A 785 -7.59 -11.14 11.63
CA PRO A 785 -7.75 -11.38 13.07
C PRO A 785 -7.38 -12.82 13.47
N HIS A 786 -7.63 -13.80 12.59
CA HIS A 786 -7.20 -15.19 12.79
C HIS A 786 -5.69 -15.36 12.87
N VAL A 787 -4.94 -14.57 12.10
CA VAL A 787 -3.47 -14.63 12.11
C VAL A 787 -2.93 -13.95 13.36
N VAL A 788 -3.53 -12.83 13.78
CA VAL A 788 -3.22 -12.17 15.07
C VAL A 788 -3.37 -13.15 16.23
N ASP A 789 -4.52 -13.85 16.31
CA ASP A 789 -4.77 -14.91 17.30
C ASP A 789 -3.72 -16.03 17.23
N MET A 790 -3.37 -16.48 16.03
CA MET A 790 -2.39 -17.55 15.83
C MET A 790 -0.99 -17.15 16.29
N LEU A 791 -0.56 -15.91 16.02
CA LEU A 791 0.74 -15.41 16.48
C LEU A 791 0.79 -15.32 18.00
N ASP A 792 -0.30 -14.87 18.63
CA ASP A 792 -0.41 -14.86 20.10
C ASP A 792 -0.41 -16.29 20.69
N ASP A 793 -1.16 -17.21 20.08
CA ASP A 793 -1.19 -18.62 20.47
C ASP A 793 0.22 -19.25 20.38
N ALA A 794 1.00 -18.90 19.35
CA ALA A 794 2.37 -19.39 19.18
C ALA A 794 3.30 -18.90 20.29
N VAL A 795 3.23 -17.63 20.68
CA VAL A 795 4.01 -17.06 21.78
C VAL A 795 3.65 -17.76 23.10
N ASN A 796 2.35 -17.88 23.40
CA ASN A 796 1.86 -18.56 24.59
C ASN A 796 2.31 -20.03 24.65
N LEU A 797 2.26 -20.73 23.51
CA LEU A 797 2.66 -22.12 23.37
C LEU A 797 4.13 -22.30 23.75
N VAL A 798 5.03 -21.52 23.13
CA VAL A 798 6.48 -21.69 23.36
C VAL A 798 6.93 -21.18 24.72
N ALA A 799 6.26 -20.18 25.31
CA ALA A 799 6.55 -19.72 26.66
C ALA A 799 6.35 -20.82 27.72
N LYS A 800 5.37 -21.71 27.49
CA LYS A 800 4.97 -22.77 28.43
C LYS A 800 5.80 -24.05 28.32
N LEU A 801 6.53 -24.26 27.22
CA LEU A 801 7.38 -25.45 27.02
C LEU A 801 8.44 -25.60 28.12
N ASP A 802 8.66 -26.83 28.58
CA ASP A 802 9.67 -27.13 29.59
C ASP A 802 11.08 -27.19 28.98
N GLU A 803 11.58 -26.02 28.57
CA GLU A 803 12.88 -25.84 27.94
C GLU A 803 13.78 -24.93 28.80
N PRO A 804 15.12 -25.10 28.70
CA PRO A 804 16.06 -24.18 29.34
C PRO A 804 15.90 -22.75 28.80
N GLU A 805 15.94 -21.74 29.69
CA GLU A 805 15.85 -20.31 29.32
C GLU A 805 16.96 -19.85 28.37
N SER A 806 18.11 -20.54 28.36
CA SER A 806 19.20 -20.30 27.41
C SER A 806 18.92 -20.80 25.98
N GLN A 807 17.85 -21.57 25.78
CA GLN A 807 17.41 -22.13 24.50
C GLN A 807 15.99 -21.68 24.12
N ASN A 808 15.33 -20.91 24.99
CA ASN A 808 14.00 -20.39 24.75
C ASN A 808 13.91 -18.98 25.35
N PHE A 809 14.20 -17.98 24.53
CA PHE A 809 14.27 -16.59 24.97
C PHE A 809 12.89 -16.01 25.28
N VAL A 810 11.84 -16.49 24.61
CA VAL A 810 10.44 -16.16 24.95
C VAL A 810 10.16 -16.51 26.41
N ARG A 811 10.41 -17.77 26.81
CA ARG A 811 10.22 -18.24 28.19
C ARG A 811 11.07 -17.47 29.19
N ALA A 812 12.32 -17.15 28.84
CA ALA A 812 13.21 -16.37 29.69
C ALA A 812 12.64 -14.98 29.97
N HIS A 813 12.18 -14.26 28.94
CA HIS A 813 11.60 -12.94 29.08
C HIS A 813 10.25 -12.97 29.81
N VAL A 814 9.36 -13.91 29.47
CA VAL A 814 8.06 -14.09 30.15
C VAL A 814 8.25 -14.32 31.65
N LYS A 815 9.23 -15.13 32.06
CA LYS A 815 9.54 -15.32 33.49
C LYS A 815 10.05 -14.06 34.16
N ALA A 816 10.87 -13.27 33.46
CA ALA A 816 11.37 -12.00 33.99
C ALA A 816 10.24 -10.97 34.18
N ASP A 817 9.35 -10.85 33.21
CA ASP A 817 8.15 -10.01 33.27
C ASP A 817 7.20 -10.46 34.39
N LEU A 818 6.92 -11.76 34.46
CA LEU A 818 6.09 -12.33 35.51
C LEU A 818 6.70 -12.09 36.91
N ALA A 819 8.02 -12.14 37.05
CA ALA A 819 8.69 -11.79 38.30
C ALA A 819 8.59 -10.29 38.64
N ALA A 820 8.48 -9.42 37.63
CA ALA A 820 8.38 -7.98 37.79
C ALA A 820 6.97 -7.52 38.19
N HIS A 821 5.92 -8.01 37.53
CA HIS A 821 4.55 -7.52 37.73
C HIS A 821 3.51 -8.61 38.08
N GLY A 822 3.84 -9.89 38.00
CA GLY A 822 2.96 -10.98 38.47
C GLY A 822 1.75 -11.30 37.58
N ASP A 823 1.67 -10.72 36.38
CA ASP A 823 0.57 -10.92 35.43
C ASP A 823 1.03 -11.78 34.24
N GLU A 824 0.49 -13.00 34.13
CA GLU A 824 0.86 -13.96 33.08
C GLU A 824 0.47 -13.46 31.69
N ARG A 825 -0.70 -12.84 31.53
CA ARG A 825 -1.18 -12.40 30.22
C ARG A 825 -0.29 -11.27 29.70
N ARG A 826 -0.04 -10.26 30.53
CA ARG A 826 0.89 -9.16 30.20
C ARG A 826 2.29 -9.65 29.85
N ALA A 827 2.81 -10.62 30.60
CA ALA A 827 4.16 -11.16 30.37
C ALA A 827 4.30 -11.84 28.99
N THR A 828 3.21 -12.42 28.48
CA THR A 828 3.14 -13.08 27.16
C THR A 828 2.71 -12.16 26.01
N THR A 829 2.42 -10.88 26.26
CA THR A 829 1.97 -9.95 25.21
C THR A 829 3.12 -9.60 24.27
N ARG A 830 2.94 -9.83 22.97
CA ARG A 830 3.96 -9.55 21.93
C ARG A 830 3.42 -8.92 20.64
N VAL A 831 2.11 -8.92 20.42
CA VAL A 831 1.50 -8.34 19.21
C VAL A 831 0.91 -6.98 19.57
N PHE A 832 1.41 -5.93 18.92
CA PHE A 832 1.00 -4.54 19.12
C PHE A 832 0.57 -3.92 17.80
N GLY A 833 -0.38 -2.97 17.83
CA GLY A 833 -0.91 -2.35 16.61
C GLY A 833 -1.56 -1.00 16.84
N SER A 834 -2.19 -0.45 15.80
CA SER A 834 -2.91 0.82 15.88
C SER A 834 -4.03 0.78 16.95
N LYS A 835 -4.41 1.93 17.52
CA LYS A 835 -5.60 2.03 18.40
C LYS A 835 -6.84 1.40 17.70
N PRO A 836 -7.72 0.69 18.43
CA PRO A 836 -9.00 0.23 17.88
C PRO A 836 -9.75 1.35 17.16
N GLY A 837 -10.28 1.04 15.98
CA GLY A 837 -10.99 2.00 15.13
C GLY A 837 -10.13 3.09 14.47
N SER A 838 -8.79 3.09 14.65
CA SER A 838 -7.85 3.99 13.97
C SER A 838 -6.77 3.24 13.17
N TYR A 839 -5.95 4.01 12.43
CA TYR A 839 -4.99 3.52 11.44
C TYR A 839 -3.72 4.39 11.42
N GLY A 840 -2.62 3.84 10.92
CA GLY A 840 -1.34 4.54 10.79
C GLY A 840 -0.43 4.43 12.01
N ALA A 841 0.71 5.13 11.94
CA ALA A 841 1.73 5.16 12.99
C ALA A 841 2.08 6.59 13.49
N GLY A 842 1.45 7.62 12.93
CA GLY A 842 1.55 9.01 13.39
C GLY A 842 2.82 9.77 12.98
N LEU A 843 3.84 9.10 12.46
CA LEU A 843 5.12 9.73 12.16
C LEU A 843 5.10 10.55 10.87
N LEU A 844 4.35 10.17 9.83
CA LEU A 844 4.22 11.01 8.63
C LEU A 844 3.65 12.40 8.94
N PRO A 845 2.47 12.55 9.58
CA PRO A 845 1.96 13.89 9.88
C PRO A 845 2.88 14.66 10.86
N LEU A 846 3.65 13.96 11.71
CA LEU A 846 4.66 14.58 12.56
C LEU A 846 5.81 15.19 11.73
N MET A 847 6.30 14.46 10.72
CA MET A 847 7.34 14.94 9.80
C MET A 847 6.85 16.09 8.93
N ASP A 848 5.60 16.02 8.46
CA ASP A 848 4.99 17.05 7.61
C ASP A 848 4.79 18.38 8.34
N THR A 849 4.45 18.33 9.64
CA THR A 849 4.26 19.55 10.45
C THR A 849 5.57 20.10 11.03
N GLY A 850 6.65 19.32 11.02
CA GLY A 850 7.95 19.69 11.60
C GLY A 850 7.96 19.83 13.13
N ASN A 851 6.85 19.51 13.82
CA ASN A 851 6.66 19.77 15.25
C ASN A 851 7.21 18.65 16.15
N TRP A 852 8.52 18.41 16.03
CA TRP A 852 9.30 17.44 16.82
C TRP A 852 10.74 17.90 16.95
N ARG A 853 11.47 17.43 17.95
CA ARG A 853 12.88 17.81 18.18
C ARG A 853 13.82 16.63 18.31
N ASP A 854 13.43 15.59 19.03
CA ASP A 854 14.33 14.50 19.42
C ASP A 854 13.64 13.12 19.44
N ASP A 855 14.41 12.07 19.71
CA ASP A 855 13.94 10.69 19.76
C ASP A 855 12.76 10.47 20.73
N ALA A 856 12.63 11.30 21.78
CA ALA A 856 11.54 11.15 22.73
C ALA A 856 10.20 11.54 22.10
N ASP A 857 10.17 12.57 21.26
CA ASP A 857 8.96 12.97 20.52
C ASP A 857 8.54 11.87 19.52
N LEU A 858 9.52 11.33 18.79
CA LEU A 858 9.28 10.24 17.83
C LEU A 858 8.72 9.00 18.53
N ALA A 859 9.33 8.61 19.65
CA ALA A 859 8.90 7.46 20.45
C ALA A 859 7.52 7.70 21.09
N GLU A 860 7.23 8.92 21.55
CA GLU A 860 5.94 9.29 22.12
C GLU A 860 4.82 9.10 21.10
N VAL A 861 4.96 9.71 19.91
CA VAL A 861 3.95 9.60 18.85
C VAL A 861 3.79 8.14 18.42
N TYR A 862 4.89 7.42 18.19
CA TYR A 862 4.82 6.02 17.80
C TYR A 862 4.10 5.14 18.84
N ALA A 863 4.32 5.41 20.14
CA ALA A 863 3.66 4.71 21.25
C ALA A 863 2.18 5.08 21.40
N VAL A 864 1.82 6.35 21.20
CA VAL A 864 0.42 6.81 21.24
C VAL A 864 -0.41 6.17 20.14
N TRP A 865 0.18 5.96 18.96
CA TRP A 865 -0.52 5.35 17.84
C TRP A 865 -0.47 3.82 17.89
N GLY A 866 0.63 3.22 18.39
CA GLY A 866 0.89 1.78 18.31
C GLY A 866 0.88 0.99 19.62
N GLY A 867 0.71 1.65 20.77
CA GLY A 867 0.82 1.07 22.11
C GLY A 867 -0.40 0.27 22.56
N TYR A 868 -1.02 -0.50 21.66
CA TYR A 868 -2.23 -1.29 21.91
C TYR A 868 -1.98 -2.76 21.61
N ALA A 869 -2.31 -3.62 22.57
CA ALA A 869 -2.01 -5.05 22.50
C ALA A 869 -3.14 -5.83 21.84
N TYR A 870 -2.77 -6.80 21.00
CA TYR A 870 -3.70 -7.67 20.28
C TYR A 870 -3.38 -9.14 20.54
N GLY A 871 -4.40 -9.99 20.38
CA GLY A 871 -4.36 -11.41 20.75
C GLY A 871 -5.51 -11.77 21.69
N ARG A 872 -5.53 -13.00 22.19
CA ARG A 872 -6.68 -13.53 22.92
C ARG A 872 -6.96 -12.74 24.20
N GLY A 873 -8.15 -12.16 24.27
CA GLY A 873 -8.62 -11.38 25.43
C GLY A 873 -7.85 -10.07 25.65
N LEU A 874 -7.21 -9.54 24.60
CA LEU A 874 -6.56 -8.23 24.62
C LEU A 874 -7.35 -7.18 23.84
N ASP A 875 -7.88 -7.55 22.68
CA ASP A 875 -8.85 -6.75 21.89
C ASP A 875 -8.44 -5.28 21.69
N GLY A 876 -7.14 -5.01 21.54
CA GLY A 876 -6.59 -3.66 21.35
C GLY A 876 -6.54 -2.82 22.63
N ALA A 877 -6.48 -3.44 23.81
CA ALA A 877 -6.29 -2.73 25.07
C ALA A 877 -4.99 -1.92 25.08
N ALA A 878 -5.03 -0.72 25.66
CA ALA A 878 -3.84 0.11 25.84
C ALA A 878 -2.81 -0.64 26.70
N ALA A 879 -1.62 -0.83 26.14
CA ALA A 879 -0.58 -1.68 26.69
C ALA A 879 0.82 -1.07 26.50
N ARG A 880 0.90 0.28 26.59
CA ARG A 880 2.15 1.03 26.37
C ARG A 880 3.30 0.51 27.23
N GLU A 881 3.08 0.24 28.51
CA GLU A 881 4.12 -0.30 29.40
C GLU A 881 4.68 -1.65 28.91
N ASP A 882 3.80 -2.54 28.46
CA ASP A 882 4.18 -3.88 27.97
C ASP A 882 4.87 -3.78 26.60
N MET A 883 4.46 -2.83 25.77
CA MET A 883 5.13 -2.49 24.51
C MET A 883 6.55 -1.99 24.79
N GLU A 884 6.72 -0.99 25.65
CA GLU A 884 8.02 -0.43 25.98
C GLU A 884 8.94 -1.48 26.63
N SER A 885 8.40 -2.34 27.50
CA SER A 885 9.15 -3.47 28.08
C SER A 885 9.67 -4.43 27.01
N SER A 886 8.83 -4.79 26.04
CA SER A 886 9.20 -5.67 24.92
C SER A 886 10.19 -4.98 23.99
N TYR A 887 9.98 -3.69 23.67
CA TYR A 887 10.84 -2.91 22.78
C TYR A 887 12.25 -2.73 23.34
N ARG A 888 12.42 -2.58 24.66
CA ARG A 888 13.75 -2.52 25.30
C ARG A 888 14.61 -3.77 25.04
N ARG A 889 14.01 -4.89 24.65
CA ARG A 889 14.71 -6.16 24.38
C ARG A 889 15.05 -6.35 22.91
N ILE A 890 14.47 -5.56 22.01
CA ILE A 890 14.66 -5.68 20.57
C ILE A 890 16.14 -5.46 20.26
N GLN A 891 16.79 -6.47 19.69
CA GLN A 891 18.17 -6.39 19.21
C GLN A 891 18.23 -6.24 17.68
N ILE A 892 17.17 -6.68 17.00
CA ILE A 892 16.98 -6.53 15.56
C ILE A 892 15.63 -5.88 15.29
N ALA A 893 15.59 -4.75 14.61
CA ALA A 893 14.38 -4.20 14.00
C ALA A 893 14.36 -4.58 12.51
N ALA A 894 13.36 -5.34 12.09
CA ALA A 894 13.23 -5.87 10.75
C ALA A 894 11.95 -5.38 10.05
N LYS A 895 12.06 -5.24 8.72
CA LYS A 895 10.92 -5.10 7.80
C LYS A 895 11.24 -5.82 6.49
N ASN A 896 10.25 -6.49 5.90
CA ASN A 896 10.43 -7.15 4.61
C ASN A 896 10.03 -6.27 3.42
N THR A 897 10.69 -6.45 2.29
CA THR A 897 10.32 -5.91 0.97
C THR A 897 9.88 -7.07 0.07
N ASP A 898 8.59 -7.07 -0.30
CA ASP A 898 7.91 -8.19 -0.99
C ASP A 898 7.54 -7.88 -2.46
N THR A 899 7.75 -6.63 -2.88
CA THR A 899 7.37 -6.10 -4.20
C THR A 899 8.51 -5.25 -4.78
N ARG A 900 8.57 -5.06 -6.11
CA ARG A 900 9.61 -4.27 -6.80
C ARG A 900 9.10 -2.98 -7.42
N GLU A 901 7.79 -2.85 -7.52
CA GLU A 901 7.09 -1.72 -8.13
C GLU A 901 7.25 -0.42 -7.31
N HIS A 902 7.61 -0.55 -6.03
CA HIS A 902 8.06 0.52 -5.16
C HIS A 902 9.17 0.02 -4.23
N ASP A 903 10.00 0.94 -3.75
CA ASP A 903 11.07 0.70 -2.77
C ASP A 903 10.83 1.43 -1.44
N ILE A 904 11.78 1.34 -0.51
CA ILE A 904 11.66 1.94 0.83
C ILE A 904 11.61 3.47 0.82
N ALA A 905 12.04 4.12 -0.28
CA ALA A 905 11.99 5.57 -0.47
C ALA A 905 10.84 6.01 -1.38
N ASP A 906 9.86 5.13 -1.63
CA ASP A 906 8.65 5.41 -2.43
C ASP A 906 7.35 5.40 -1.62
N SER A 907 7.40 4.91 -0.38
CA SER A 907 6.26 4.85 0.53
C SER A 907 6.68 5.26 1.93
N ASP A 908 5.91 6.17 2.51
CA ASP A 908 6.11 6.66 3.86
C ASP A 908 5.98 5.56 4.93
N ASP A 909 5.16 4.53 4.68
CA ASP A 909 4.92 3.45 5.64
C ASP A 909 6.23 2.78 6.11
N TYR A 910 7.25 2.66 5.25
CA TYR A 910 8.51 2.03 5.63
C TYR A 910 9.20 2.78 6.77
N PHE A 911 9.43 4.10 6.64
CA PHE A 911 10.07 4.86 7.72
C PHE A 911 9.14 4.99 8.94
N GLN A 912 7.82 5.07 8.73
CA GLN A 912 6.87 5.18 9.82
C GLN A 912 6.87 3.93 10.73
N TYR A 913 6.92 2.73 10.14
CA TYR A 913 6.87 1.48 10.91
C TYR A 913 8.27 0.97 11.30
N HIS A 914 9.18 0.83 10.34
CA HIS A 914 10.54 0.30 10.57
C HIS A 914 11.41 1.33 11.27
N GLY A 915 11.49 2.54 10.70
CA GLY A 915 12.17 3.67 11.31
C GLY A 915 11.60 4.01 12.69
N GLY A 916 10.27 4.11 12.81
CA GLY A 916 9.60 4.37 14.08
C GLY A 916 9.92 3.34 15.18
N MET A 917 10.03 2.06 14.82
CA MET A 917 10.50 1.02 15.73
C MET A 917 11.94 1.26 16.19
N ILE A 918 12.85 1.57 15.25
CA ILE A 918 14.26 1.87 15.53
C ILE A 918 14.38 3.08 16.48
N ALA A 919 13.70 4.18 16.17
CA ALA A 919 13.69 5.40 16.98
C ALA A 919 13.14 5.13 18.39
N THR A 920 12.06 4.36 18.50
CA THR A 920 11.47 4.01 19.81
C THR A 920 12.43 3.17 20.66
N VAL A 921 13.09 2.17 20.07
CA VAL A 921 14.09 1.36 20.78
C VAL A 921 15.29 2.22 21.20
N ARG A 922 15.75 3.12 20.33
CA ARG A 922 16.83 4.07 20.61
C ARG A 922 16.46 5.01 21.77
N ALA A 923 15.26 5.58 21.77
CA ALA A 923 14.76 6.43 22.85
C ALA A 923 14.69 5.69 24.19
N LEU A 924 14.26 4.43 24.20
CA LEU A 924 14.09 3.64 25.41
C LEU A 924 15.43 3.14 25.99
N THR A 925 16.41 2.81 25.13
CA THR A 925 17.64 2.11 25.55
C THR A 925 18.90 2.97 25.47
N GLY A 926 18.86 4.09 24.76
CA GLY A 926 20.01 4.94 24.46
C GLY A 926 20.88 4.45 23.29
N SER A 927 20.50 3.34 22.63
CA SER A 927 21.23 2.78 21.48
C SER A 927 20.26 2.21 20.45
N ALA A 928 20.54 2.39 19.16
CA ALA A 928 19.74 1.77 18.10
C ALA A 928 19.93 0.23 18.08
N PRO A 929 18.88 -0.55 17.77
CA PRO A 929 19.02 -1.97 17.45
C PRO A 929 19.70 -2.14 16.08
N ALA A 930 20.17 -3.35 15.76
CA ALA A 930 20.53 -3.66 14.38
C ALA A 930 19.27 -3.54 13.50
N SER A 931 19.40 -2.93 12.33
CA SER A 931 18.28 -2.69 11.41
C SER A 931 18.48 -3.47 10.11
N TYR A 932 17.53 -4.36 9.79
CA TYR A 932 17.62 -5.22 8.61
C TYR A 932 16.38 -5.14 7.73
N ILE A 933 16.58 -5.32 6.43
CA ILE A 933 15.54 -5.53 5.42
C ILE A 933 15.62 -6.97 4.91
N GLY A 934 14.52 -7.71 5.01
CA GLY A 934 14.35 -9.01 4.38
C GLY A 934 13.78 -8.85 2.97
N ASP A 935 14.53 -9.21 1.95
CA ASP A 935 14.13 -9.09 0.55
C ASP A 935 13.54 -10.42 0.07
N SER A 936 12.22 -10.47 -0.12
CA SER A 936 11.47 -11.65 -0.58
C SER A 936 10.71 -11.42 -1.89
N THR A 937 11.08 -10.40 -2.67
CA THR A 937 10.45 -10.14 -3.98
C THR A 937 10.66 -11.28 -4.96
N THR A 938 11.75 -12.02 -4.77
CA THR A 938 12.10 -13.23 -5.51
C THR A 938 12.09 -14.36 -4.47
N PRO A 939 10.99 -15.12 -4.32
CA PRO A 939 10.78 -15.99 -3.16
C PRO A 939 11.76 -17.16 -3.07
N ASP A 940 12.29 -17.57 -4.21
CA ASP A 940 13.35 -18.55 -4.35
C ASP A 940 14.74 -17.96 -4.10
N ALA A 941 14.87 -16.64 -3.92
CA ALA A 941 16.13 -15.93 -3.69
C ALA A 941 16.11 -14.89 -2.55
N VAL A 942 15.67 -15.35 -1.38
CA VAL A 942 15.58 -14.52 -0.16
C VAL A 942 16.96 -14.06 0.31
N ARG A 943 17.08 -12.75 0.60
CA ARG A 943 18.31 -12.11 1.10
C ARG A 943 18.00 -11.18 2.27
N THR A 944 19.00 -10.93 3.11
CA THR A 944 18.92 -9.94 4.19
C THR A 944 20.03 -8.92 4.06
N ARG A 945 19.66 -7.64 4.07
CA ARG A 945 20.56 -6.48 4.05
C ARG A 945 20.38 -5.64 5.30
N THR A 946 21.40 -4.88 5.68
CA THR A 946 21.20 -3.78 6.62
C THR A 946 20.31 -2.71 5.99
N LEU A 947 19.65 -1.91 6.83
CA LEU A 947 18.87 -0.78 6.34
C LEU A 947 19.75 0.22 5.57
N SER A 948 20.97 0.49 6.04
CA SER A 948 21.93 1.36 5.36
C SER A 948 22.33 0.83 3.97
N GLU A 949 22.60 -0.48 3.84
CA GLU A 949 22.87 -1.11 2.54
C GLU A 949 21.68 -0.96 1.58
N GLU A 950 20.44 -1.16 2.06
CA GLU A 950 19.26 -1.00 1.21
C GLU A 950 19.00 0.46 0.84
N THR A 951 19.19 1.41 1.77
CA THR A 951 19.12 2.85 1.47
C THR A 951 20.11 3.24 0.39
N ALA A 952 21.38 2.83 0.52
CA ALA A 952 22.42 3.12 -0.45
C ALA A 952 22.15 2.46 -1.82
N ARG A 953 21.69 1.21 -1.80
CA ARG A 953 21.27 0.48 -3.00
C ARG A 953 20.13 1.18 -3.73
N VAL A 954 19.07 1.57 -3.02
CA VAL A 954 17.93 2.33 -3.59
C VAL A 954 18.38 3.69 -4.09
N PHE A 955 19.26 4.36 -3.34
CA PHE A 955 19.79 5.67 -3.71
C PHE A 955 20.45 5.64 -5.09
N ARG A 956 21.31 4.66 -5.32
CA ARG A 956 22.03 4.51 -6.59
C ARG A 956 21.22 3.84 -7.68
N ALA A 957 20.46 2.80 -7.36
CA ALA A 957 19.65 2.09 -8.35
C ALA A 957 18.53 2.97 -8.91
N ARG A 958 17.98 3.90 -8.10
CA ARG A 958 16.82 4.69 -8.48
C ARG A 958 16.91 6.18 -8.16
N VAL A 959 17.15 6.60 -6.90
CA VAL A 959 17.01 8.01 -6.45
C VAL A 959 17.76 8.99 -7.35
N VAL A 960 19.05 8.73 -7.59
CA VAL A 960 19.91 9.57 -8.43
C VAL A 960 20.24 8.89 -9.76
N ASN A 961 19.48 7.86 -10.14
CA ASN A 961 19.68 7.18 -11.41
C ASN A 961 19.16 8.08 -12.55
N PRO A 962 20.00 8.48 -13.52
CA PRO A 962 19.59 9.35 -14.61
C PRO A 962 18.46 8.76 -15.46
N ARG A 963 18.35 7.42 -15.56
CA ARG A 963 17.25 6.75 -16.26
C ARG A 963 15.92 7.02 -15.55
N TRP A 964 15.88 6.86 -14.22
CA TRP A 964 14.68 7.13 -13.43
C TRP A 964 14.31 8.62 -13.47
N LEU A 965 15.29 9.52 -13.30
CA LEU A 965 15.05 10.96 -13.40
C LEU A 965 14.46 11.35 -14.76
N THR A 966 15.05 10.84 -15.85
CA THR A 966 14.54 11.05 -17.21
C THR A 966 13.12 10.49 -17.37
N ALA A 967 12.83 9.33 -16.78
CA ALA A 967 11.51 8.75 -16.81
C ALA A 967 10.48 9.63 -16.09
N MET A 968 10.78 10.11 -14.87
CA MET A 968 9.89 11.00 -14.13
C MET A 968 9.65 12.32 -14.86
N ARG A 969 10.68 12.90 -15.53
CA ARG A 969 10.52 14.12 -16.34
C ARG A 969 9.51 14.00 -17.48
N LYS A 970 9.18 12.79 -17.94
CA LYS A 970 8.13 12.55 -18.96
C LYS A 970 6.71 12.70 -18.41
N HIS A 971 6.54 12.75 -17.09
CA HIS A 971 5.25 12.76 -16.39
C HIS A 971 4.96 14.07 -15.65
N GLY A 972 5.58 15.18 -16.09
CA GLY A 972 5.23 16.53 -15.66
C GLY A 972 5.12 16.69 -14.13
N TYR A 973 4.00 17.26 -13.67
CA TYR A 973 3.71 17.53 -12.27
C TYR A 973 3.84 16.28 -11.39
N LYS A 974 3.33 15.14 -11.85
CA LYS A 974 3.36 13.90 -11.04
C LYS A 974 4.76 13.30 -10.99
N GLY A 975 5.55 13.44 -12.07
CA GLY A 975 6.97 13.11 -12.03
C GLY A 975 7.72 13.94 -10.99
N ALA A 976 7.49 15.25 -10.96
CA ALA A 976 8.09 16.16 -9.98
C ALA A 976 7.64 15.87 -8.54
N PHE A 977 6.37 15.49 -8.35
CA PHE A 977 5.84 14.99 -7.08
C PHE A 977 6.64 13.80 -6.55
N GLU A 978 6.99 12.83 -7.41
CA GLU A 978 7.72 11.62 -7.00
C GLU A 978 9.13 11.94 -6.50
N LEU A 979 9.78 12.95 -7.10
CA LEU A 979 11.07 13.45 -6.65
C LEU A 979 10.96 14.08 -5.25
N ALA A 980 9.96 14.94 -5.02
CA ALA A 980 9.74 15.52 -3.69
C ALA A 980 9.39 14.45 -2.64
N ALA A 981 8.53 13.47 -3.00
CA ALA A 981 8.20 12.34 -2.14
C ALA A 981 9.43 11.58 -1.67
N THR A 982 10.33 11.28 -2.62
CA THR A 982 11.58 10.58 -2.33
C THR A 982 12.40 11.33 -1.26
N VAL A 983 12.52 12.66 -1.39
CA VAL A 983 13.28 13.48 -0.44
C VAL A 983 12.63 13.47 0.95
N ASP A 984 11.31 13.62 1.02
CA ASP A 984 10.57 13.54 2.29
C ASP A 984 10.73 12.18 2.98
N TYR A 985 10.71 11.08 2.22
CA TYR A 985 10.80 9.74 2.80
C TYR A 985 12.23 9.36 3.20
N LEU A 986 13.24 9.78 2.44
CA LEU A 986 14.64 9.66 2.85
C LEU A 986 14.89 10.46 4.14
N PHE A 987 14.39 11.69 4.22
CA PHE A 987 14.44 12.50 5.44
C PHE A 987 13.74 11.80 6.62
N GLY A 988 12.55 11.24 6.41
CA GLY A 988 11.82 10.51 7.44
C GLY A 988 12.59 9.28 7.94
N PHE A 989 13.24 8.54 7.04
CA PHE A 989 14.13 7.43 7.40
C PHE A 989 15.37 7.91 8.15
N ASP A 990 15.94 9.03 7.77
CA ASP A 990 17.12 9.57 8.45
C ASP A 990 16.79 10.07 9.86
N ALA A 991 15.70 10.81 10.01
CA ALA A 991 15.18 11.27 11.29
C ALA A 991 14.91 10.10 12.26
N THR A 992 14.47 8.95 11.73
CA THR A 992 14.07 7.81 12.56
C THR A 992 15.18 6.77 12.74
N ALA A 993 16.07 6.59 11.77
CA ALA A 993 17.06 5.52 11.75
C ALA A 993 18.52 5.98 11.51
N GLY A 994 18.75 7.20 11.03
CA GLY A 994 20.10 7.74 10.78
C GLY A 994 20.83 6.99 9.66
N VAL A 995 20.20 6.88 8.49
CA VAL A 995 20.66 6.01 7.38
C VAL A 995 20.95 6.76 6.09
N VAL A 996 20.85 8.10 6.08
CA VAL A 996 21.18 8.93 4.92
C VAL A 996 22.50 9.65 5.22
N ASP A 997 23.56 9.27 4.51
CA ASP A 997 24.87 9.91 4.68
C ASP A 997 24.90 11.32 4.07
N ASP A 998 25.77 12.20 4.58
CA ASP A 998 25.94 13.58 4.09
C ASP A 998 26.13 13.67 2.57
N TRP A 999 26.90 12.75 1.97
CA TRP A 999 27.12 12.73 0.52
C TRP A 999 25.83 12.47 -0.28
N MET A 1000 24.87 11.76 0.31
CA MET A 1000 23.56 11.53 -0.32
C MET A 1000 22.76 12.82 -0.36
N TYR A 1001 22.74 13.61 0.73
CA TYR A 1001 22.11 14.93 0.74
C TYR A 1001 22.78 15.89 -0.24
N GLU A 1002 24.11 15.92 -0.28
CA GLU A 1002 24.87 16.69 -1.28
C GLU A 1002 24.45 16.30 -2.70
N LYS A 1003 24.36 15.00 -2.99
CA LYS A 1003 23.97 14.51 -4.30
C LYS A 1003 22.52 14.84 -4.65
N LEU A 1004 21.60 14.81 -3.69
CA LEU A 1004 20.21 15.25 -3.88
C LEU A 1004 20.16 16.74 -4.20
N ALA A 1005 20.87 17.58 -3.45
CA ALA A 1005 20.94 19.02 -3.71
C ALA A 1005 21.50 19.32 -5.11
N GLU A 1006 22.60 18.67 -5.49
CA GLU A 1006 23.20 18.82 -6.83
C GLU A 1006 22.23 18.36 -7.93
N THR A 1007 21.64 17.18 -7.82
CA THR A 1007 20.91 16.54 -8.92
C THR A 1007 19.47 16.97 -9.03
N TYR A 1008 18.81 17.28 -7.91
CA TYR A 1008 17.39 17.63 -7.91
C TYR A 1008 17.20 19.15 -8.00
N VAL A 1009 18.04 19.93 -7.31
CA VAL A 1009 17.85 21.39 -7.17
C VAL A 1009 18.72 22.19 -8.12
N LEU A 1010 20.02 21.86 -8.23
CA LEU A 1010 20.99 22.68 -8.96
C LEU A 1010 21.23 22.25 -10.41
N ASP A 1011 20.97 20.99 -10.75
CA ASP A 1011 21.02 20.53 -12.14
C ASP A 1011 20.03 21.33 -12.98
N ALA A 1012 20.53 22.00 -14.02
CA ALA A 1012 19.74 22.96 -14.78
C ALA A 1012 18.54 22.32 -15.49
N GLU A 1013 18.68 21.08 -15.97
CA GLU A 1013 17.57 20.37 -16.64
C GLU A 1013 16.48 20.01 -15.63
N ASN A 1014 16.88 19.49 -14.46
CA ASN A 1014 15.93 19.09 -13.44
C ASN A 1014 15.27 20.30 -12.75
N GLN A 1015 16.02 21.38 -12.54
CA GLN A 1015 15.49 22.64 -12.04
C GLN A 1015 14.46 23.23 -13.00
N GLU A 1016 14.75 23.33 -14.30
CA GLU A 1016 13.80 23.84 -15.30
C GLU A 1016 12.53 22.99 -15.33
N PHE A 1017 12.67 21.66 -15.28
CA PHE A 1017 11.56 20.73 -15.19
C PHE A 1017 10.70 20.97 -13.94
N LEU A 1018 11.31 21.00 -12.75
CA LEU A 1018 10.56 21.16 -11.50
C LEU A 1018 9.90 22.54 -11.42
N THR A 1019 10.60 23.62 -11.79
CA THR A 1019 10.04 24.99 -11.82
C THR A 1019 8.82 25.07 -12.75
N LYS A 1020 8.88 24.43 -13.92
CA LYS A 1020 7.79 24.45 -14.89
C LYS A 1020 6.60 23.59 -14.44
N SER A 1021 6.86 22.35 -14.04
CA SER A 1021 5.81 21.36 -13.86
C SER A 1021 5.23 21.32 -12.44
N ASN A 1022 6.05 21.55 -11.41
CA ASN A 1022 5.62 21.56 -10.01
C ASN A 1022 6.56 22.43 -9.15
N PRO A 1023 6.45 23.76 -9.24
CA PRO A 1023 7.33 24.67 -8.50
C PRO A 1023 7.21 24.50 -6.98
N TRP A 1024 6.03 24.10 -6.49
CA TRP A 1024 5.82 23.77 -5.07
C TRP A 1024 6.67 22.56 -4.63
N ALA A 1025 6.88 21.57 -5.49
CA ALA A 1025 7.74 20.42 -5.20
C ALA A 1025 9.22 20.83 -5.12
N LEU A 1026 9.71 21.68 -6.02
CA LEU A 1026 11.07 22.21 -5.94
C LEU A 1026 11.30 22.97 -4.64
N ARG A 1027 10.35 23.85 -4.28
CA ARG A 1027 10.38 24.58 -3.02
C ARG A 1027 10.44 23.63 -1.82
N GLY A 1028 9.55 22.63 -1.77
CA GLY A 1028 9.52 21.64 -0.69
C GLY A 1028 10.80 20.80 -0.59
N ILE A 1029 11.43 20.45 -1.72
CA ILE A 1029 12.74 19.77 -1.72
C ILE A 1029 13.80 20.66 -1.06
N VAL A 1030 13.87 21.94 -1.42
CA VAL A 1030 14.85 22.87 -0.82
C VAL A 1030 14.58 23.06 0.67
N GLU A 1031 13.33 23.24 1.07
CA GLU A 1031 12.93 23.36 2.48
C GLU A 1031 13.33 22.12 3.29
N ARG A 1032 13.08 20.93 2.75
CA ARG A 1032 13.39 19.68 3.44
C ARG A 1032 14.89 19.45 3.59
N LEU A 1033 15.68 19.80 2.57
CA LEU A 1033 17.13 19.69 2.62
C LEU A 1033 17.74 20.72 3.60
N ASP A 1034 17.22 21.96 3.65
CA ASP A 1034 17.64 22.95 4.66
C ASP A 1034 17.20 22.52 6.07
N GLU A 1035 16.02 21.90 6.22
CA GLU A 1035 15.58 21.30 7.49
C GLU A 1035 16.52 20.17 7.95
N ALA A 1036 16.96 19.29 7.05
CA ALA A 1036 17.94 18.25 7.36
C ALA A 1036 19.24 18.86 7.90
N ALA A 1037 19.74 19.94 7.29
CA ALA A 1037 20.92 20.67 7.75
C ALA A 1037 20.69 21.35 9.11
N GLN A 1038 19.54 22.00 9.31
CA GLN A 1038 19.20 22.66 10.58
C GLN A 1038 19.08 21.68 11.76
N ARG A 1039 18.59 20.46 11.48
CA ARG A 1039 18.46 19.38 12.48
C ARG A 1039 19.76 18.60 12.69
N GLY A 1040 20.80 18.86 11.91
CA GLY A 1040 22.07 18.13 11.97
C GLY A 1040 21.98 16.70 11.45
N LEU A 1041 20.94 16.39 10.66
CA LEU A 1041 20.80 15.15 9.90
C LEU A 1041 21.77 15.15 8.71
N TRP A 1042 21.78 16.27 7.98
CA TRP A 1042 22.92 16.62 7.12
C TRP A 1042 23.94 17.38 7.98
N ALA A 1043 24.99 16.68 8.42
CA ALA A 1043 25.85 17.15 9.50
C ALA A 1043 26.86 18.21 9.06
N GLU A 1044 27.50 18.03 7.89
CA GLU A 1044 28.56 18.91 7.37
C GLU A 1044 28.24 19.44 5.95
N PRO A 1045 27.13 20.17 5.75
CA PRO A 1045 26.78 20.72 4.44
C PRO A 1045 27.80 21.75 3.94
N ASP A 1046 28.15 21.69 2.65
CA ASP A 1046 28.93 22.74 1.99
C ASP A 1046 28.18 24.08 2.05
N PRO A 1047 28.75 25.14 2.68
CA PRO A 1047 28.11 26.44 2.74
C PRO A 1047 27.83 27.08 1.38
N GLU A 1048 28.63 26.78 0.35
CA GLU A 1048 28.39 27.28 -1.01
C GLU A 1048 27.18 26.59 -1.64
N LEU A 1049 27.05 25.27 -1.47
CA LEU A 1049 25.90 24.49 -1.92
C LEU A 1049 24.59 24.98 -1.28
N LEU A 1050 24.59 25.20 0.05
CA LEU A 1050 23.44 25.78 0.75
C LEU A 1050 23.10 27.19 0.26
N ALA A 1051 24.11 28.02 -0.02
CA ALA A 1051 23.88 29.37 -0.54
C ALA A 1051 23.24 29.34 -1.93
N GLN A 1052 23.68 28.44 -2.81
CA GLN A 1052 23.10 28.25 -4.13
C GLN A 1052 21.65 27.77 -4.05
N MET A 1053 21.35 26.78 -3.20
CA MET A 1053 19.97 26.32 -2.98
C MET A 1053 19.05 27.43 -2.47
N ARG A 1054 19.54 28.30 -1.57
CA ARG A 1054 18.78 29.45 -1.07
C ARG A 1054 18.52 30.50 -2.15
N GLU A 1055 19.42 30.67 -3.10
CA GLU A 1055 19.18 31.53 -4.27
C GLU A 1055 18.05 30.98 -5.14
N VAL A 1056 18.03 29.66 -5.37
CA VAL A 1056 16.93 28.98 -6.07
C VAL A 1056 15.60 29.18 -5.32
N TYR A 1057 15.60 28.98 -4.01
CA TYR A 1057 14.42 29.20 -3.16
C TYR A 1057 13.87 30.63 -3.28
N LEU A 1058 14.73 31.64 -3.18
CA LEU A 1058 14.32 33.05 -3.29
C LEU A 1058 13.77 33.40 -4.67
N HIS A 1059 14.33 32.82 -5.74
CA HIS A 1059 13.79 33.02 -7.08
C HIS A 1059 12.39 32.42 -7.23
N LEU A 1060 12.18 31.21 -6.70
CA LEU A 1060 10.89 30.52 -6.73
C LEU A 1060 9.82 31.22 -5.89
N GLU A 1061 10.17 31.75 -4.71
CA GLU A 1061 9.22 32.55 -3.92
C GLU A 1061 8.75 33.76 -4.72
N GLY A 1062 9.66 34.48 -5.39
CA GLY A 1062 9.28 35.60 -6.25
C GLY A 1062 8.32 35.20 -7.37
N ASP A 1063 8.60 34.09 -8.05
CA ASP A 1063 7.76 33.60 -9.16
C ASP A 1063 6.39 33.09 -8.68
N LEU A 1064 6.29 32.56 -7.46
CA LEU A 1064 5.05 32.06 -6.87
C LEU A 1064 4.22 33.16 -6.17
N GLU A 1065 4.85 34.21 -5.65
CA GLU A 1065 4.15 35.38 -5.08
C GLU A 1065 3.58 36.31 -6.18
N ASP A 1066 4.22 36.37 -7.34
CA ASP A 1066 3.72 37.14 -8.50
C ASP A 1066 2.52 36.46 -9.21
N GLN A 1067 2.21 35.19 -8.87
CA GLN A 1067 1.08 34.39 -9.38
C GLN A 1067 -0.11 34.38 -8.42
#